data_AF-A0A832HDT0-F1
#
_entry.id   AF-A0A832HDT0-F1
#
_cell.length_a   1.000
_cell.length_b   1.000
_cell.length_c   1.000
_cell.angle_alpha   90.00
_cell.angle_beta   90.00
_cell.angle_gamma   90.00
#
_symmetry.space_group_name_H-M   'P 1'
#
loop_
_entity.id
_entity.type
_entity.pdbx_description
1 polymer ?
#
loop_
_entity_poly.entity_id
_entity_poly.type
_entity_poly.pdbx_seq_one_letter_code
_entity_poly.pdbx_strand_id
1 'polypeptide(L)'
;MADYQRVVEFLRDIRQAPLQGVTEEIRVAATDYAKLCEEANDRLRKVSAFLQQGLRSEAIHLSDETPNLLDLVAALDLPDPQVWAEFCANNGLPVPPPLQMDRASQLNEAYAADQPLEHLLSQHRLLALARGPVRERLSLMRQIASVDPNPTWEKDIRVFEKARIRELPAAFYSAVRTKDNAAIAELHHEINETQWYETLPADIQQAVSDAFSRVTRAQVESDLQALVEPLRDAFAARSQKECHALVQRWKNIMSTAGVTSVSHALSDEIKPVISWLNEEEQRLTKIKRFDAACRDFATLLEQDAPDAKLEAGLVKLKEFDDEIPGDLLQRYQERRKQREVASARRHKLTMVTIGGVVVLLAGGLLGGFYMYSQANAAKTWADKIRKATQDRNLALVQQLIDQQDKTAPNLSGDAAIKTAKSEAAALLAEYERDRGVLTGIVADLDSAAKAAQSSVTDANASVDDLLNIAGTLQGAIDKATAAGDLSWVDGEKKLPTALAGVHQLLGQARSRVAGQIQTQIAGLSERVDEAVKLPSDQAYGPLTTLGNTLRAMKDAPGIDESAKSALAAMDQKVAARLAAIQSTREMAGEMQNIRSAVVSSDDLKKALQQFTAKFPDAPQTAEFNEAIKRLNGAKAIEAWRDVQISLNGKFVPATSAVAAKRVEQLTAYLTTYADSPLSPALTTYADYLKRATEGLAERNTWQDKLADLLAAPTVSEISYMEVSDGSTYLVMGDIKKIERKINNQVSVSFQALNLKDLAKRVTITVDAPKTLKTATPVKLPHAKFANLISDEIKTVDENNWDTYGIDLADRIVKDDTMDIVVRAILLQQVLKVNQAVAGWAIGDAYDKTLLDLTRQQVDALPWYDKDRVTDSTRKAIKSIFDNMPSGASIKQKLATAKADLFKQVSFDVIATGVLLKDDLGNWQLHARGGDVQGAVAWTVAPPVAPATHNALVPIGSYSNGKLTLRDSLPRDLPQGSMVFVTR
;
A
#
# COMPACT_ATOMS: atom_id res chain seq x y z
N MET A 1 -14.46 54.56 9.00
CA MET A 1 -14.97 53.67 10.05
C MET A 1 -13.89 53.54 11.09
N ALA A 2 -14.24 53.62 12.38
CA ALA A 2 -13.29 53.41 13.47
C ALA A 2 -12.63 52.04 13.29
N ASP A 3 -11.32 51.99 13.55
CA ASP A 3 -10.56 50.76 13.53
C ASP A 3 -11.09 49.85 14.65
N TYR A 4 -12.00 48.92 14.31
CA TYR A 4 -12.66 48.05 15.30
C TYR A 4 -11.64 47.21 16.07
N GLN A 5 -10.48 46.92 15.45
CA GLN A 5 -9.35 46.27 16.11
C GLN A 5 -8.81 47.14 17.25
N ARG A 6 -8.63 48.43 17.02
CA ARG A 6 -8.18 49.39 18.04
C ARG A 6 -9.13 49.47 19.24
N VAL A 7 -10.44 49.44 19.01
CA VAL A 7 -11.45 49.46 20.09
C VAL A 7 -11.39 48.16 20.91
N VAL A 8 -11.29 47.01 20.24
CA VAL A 8 -11.21 45.69 20.88
C VAL A 8 -9.90 45.51 21.66
N GLU A 9 -8.76 45.88 21.08
CA GLU A 9 -7.44 45.81 21.72
C GLU A 9 -7.39 46.68 22.98
N PHE A 10 -7.87 47.91 22.89
CA PHE A 10 -7.96 48.81 24.03
C PHE A 10 -8.81 48.22 25.17
N LEU A 11 -9.96 47.61 24.85
CA LEU A 11 -10.80 46.94 25.84
C LEU A 11 -10.15 45.67 26.42
N ARG A 12 -9.38 44.92 25.63
CA ARG A 12 -8.62 43.76 26.11
C ARG A 12 -7.50 44.18 27.06
N ASP A 13 -6.77 45.24 26.74
CA ASP A 13 -5.67 45.77 27.57
C ASP A 13 -6.18 46.30 28.91
N ILE A 14 -7.26 47.08 28.89
CA ILE A 14 -7.88 47.64 30.10
C ILE A 14 -8.34 46.54 31.06
N ARG A 15 -8.83 45.41 30.54
CA ARG A 15 -9.33 44.30 31.35
C ARG A 15 -8.24 43.47 32.01
N GLN A 16 -7.01 43.51 31.48
CA GLN A 16 -5.86 42.86 32.12
C GLN A 16 -5.28 43.70 33.27
N ALA A 17 -5.62 44.99 33.35
CA ALA A 17 -5.23 45.89 34.42
C ALA A 17 -6.29 45.96 35.54
N PRO A 18 -5.91 46.14 36.81
CA PRO A 18 -6.85 46.44 37.88
C PRO A 18 -7.52 47.79 37.63
N LEU A 19 -8.81 47.77 37.27
CA LEU A 19 -9.63 48.92 36.93
C LEU A 19 -9.76 49.89 38.13
N GLN A 20 -9.11 51.05 38.08
CA GLN A 20 -9.14 52.05 39.16
C GLN A 20 -10.22 53.15 38.99
N GLY A 21 -11.03 53.11 37.92
CA GLY A 21 -12.17 54.02 37.72
C GLY A 21 -12.58 54.18 36.25
N VAL A 22 -13.78 54.75 36.00
CA VAL A 22 -14.28 55.03 34.65
C VAL A 22 -13.66 56.32 34.13
N THR A 23 -12.79 56.22 33.12
CA THR A 23 -12.25 57.36 32.39
C THR A 23 -13.14 57.69 31.18
N GLU A 24 -12.97 58.88 30.61
CA GLU A 24 -13.70 59.26 29.39
C GLU A 24 -13.32 58.37 28.20
N GLU A 25 -12.09 57.89 28.14
CA GLU A 25 -11.63 56.95 27.11
C GLU A 25 -12.35 55.59 27.22
N ILE A 26 -12.58 55.09 28.45
CA ILE A 26 -13.37 53.87 28.69
C ILE A 26 -14.83 54.09 28.26
N ARG A 27 -15.40 55.28 28.50
CA ARG A 27 -16.77 55.61 28.08
C ARG A 27 -16.92 55.58 26.56
N VAL A 28 -15.96 56.18 25.83
CA VAL A 28 -15.94 56.17 24.36
C VAL A 28 -15.80 54.74 23.84
N ALA A 29 -14.84 53.97 24.35
CA ALA A 29 -14.62 52.59 23.91
C ALA A 29 -15.81 51.67 24.20
N ALA A 30 -16.46 51.81 25.36
CA ALA A 30 -17.67 51.04 25.69
C ALA A 30 -18.83 51.36 24.73
N THR A 31 -18.98 52.64 24.36
CA THR A 31 -20.00 53.10 23.41
C THR A 31 -19.74 52.55 22.00
N ASP A 32 -18.49 52.64 21.53
CA ASP A 32 -18.10 52.16 20.21
C ASP A 32 -18.22 50.63 20.11
N TYR A 33 -17.83 49.91 21.16
CA TYR A 33 -17.96 48.45 21.22
C TYR A 33 -19.43 47.99 21.22
N ALA A 34 -20.29 48.62 22.03
CA ALA A 34 -21.71 48.30 22.05
C ALA A 34 -22.38 48.50 20.66
N LYS A 35 -22.00 49.57 19.96
CA LYS A 35 -22.46 49.85 18.60
C LYS A 35 -21.98 48.80 17.59
N LEU A 36 -20.71 48.40 17.66
CA LEU A 36 -20.15 47.36 16.78
C LEU A 36 -20.84 45.99 17.00
N CYS A 37 -21.16 45.64 18.24
CA CYS A 37 -21.93 44.42 18.56
C CYS A 37 -23.35 44.47 17.98
N GLU A 38 -24.01 45.63 17.99
CA GLU A 38 -25.34 45.81 17.38
C GLU A 38 -25.29 45.67 15.86
N GLU A 39 -24.34 46.34 15.19
CA GLU A 39 -24.15 46.27 13.74
C GLU A 39 -23.80 44.85 13.26
N ALA A 40 -22.95 44.13 13.99
CA ALA A 40 -22.61 42.73 13.69
C ALA A 40 -23.83 41.81 13.81
N ASN A 41 -24.63 41.98 14.87
CA ASN A 41 -25.85 41.21 15.08
C ASN A 41 -26.91 41.48 14.00
N ASP A 42 -27.05 42.71 13.53
CA ASP A 42 -27.97 43.06 12.44
C ASP A 42 -27.61 42.36 11.12
N ARG A 43 -26.31 42.30 10.81
CA ARG A 43 -25.82 41.57 9.63
C ARG A 43 -26.02 40.07 9.77
N LEU A 44 -25.69 39.48 10.92
CA LEU A 44 -25.94 38.06 11.20
C LEU A 44 -27.43 37.70 11.06
N ARG A 45 -28.34 38.60 11.46
CA ARG A 45 -29.78 38.39 11.29
C ARG A 45 -30.20 38.31 9.83
N LYS A 46 -29.67 39.20 8.98
CA LYS A 46 -29.94 39.21 7.53
C LYS A 46 -29.37 37.98 6.83
N VAL A 47 -28.13 37.62 7.13
CA VAL A 47 -27.46 36.41 6.60
C VAL A 47 -28.25 35.16 6.95
N SER A 48 -28.65 35.00 8.22
CA SER A 48 -29.45 33.85 8.67
C SER A 48 -30.80 33.78 7.96
N ALA A 49 -31.44 34.93 7.66
CA ALA A 49 -32.67 34.95 6.87
C ALA A 49 -32.47 34.46 5.42
N PHE A 50 -31.36 34.82 4.77
CA PHE A 50 -31.03 34.29 3.44
C PHE A 50 -30.74 32.80 3.46
N LEU A 51 -30.02 32.30 4.47
CA LEU A 51 -29.77 30.86 4.65
C LEU A 51 -31.08 30.07 4.84
N GLN A 52 -32.03 30.60 5.63
CA GLN A 52 -33.35 29.97 5.82
C GLN A 52 -34.21 29.95 4.55
N GLN A 53 -34.00 30.91 3.65
CA GLN A 53 -34.66 30.97 2.34
C GLN A 53 -33.96 30.12 1.27
N GLY A 54 -32.86 29.44 1.61
CA GLY A 54 -32.05 28.67 0.66
C GLY A 54 -31.16 29.52 -0.26
N LEU A 55 -31.08 30.84 -0.03
CA LEU A 55 -30.30 31.79 -0.82
C LEU A 55 -28.85 31.86 -0.30
N ARG A 56 -28.12 30.75 -0.42
CA ARG A 56 -26.79 30.58 0.18
C ARG A 56 -25.74 31.57 -0.35
N SER A 57 -25.68 31.79 -1.66
CA SER A 57 -24.70 32.68 -2.28
C SER A 57 -24.90 34.15 -1.86
N GLU A 58 -26.15 34.60 -1.69
CA GLU A 58 -26.48 35.95 -1.20
C GLU A 58 -26.09 36.12 0.28
N ALA A 59 -26.24 35.06 1.08
CA ALA A 59 -25.81 35.04 2.48
C ALA A 59 -24.29 35.19 2.60
N ILE A 60 -23.53 34.48 1.76
CA ILE A 60 -22.05 34.54 1.70
C ILE A 60 -21.57 35.92 1.20
N HIS A 61 -22.19 36.45 0.15
CA HIS A 61 -21.82 37.77 -0.37
C HIS A 61 -22.01 38.88 0.68
N LEU A 62 -23.15 38.87 1.40
CA LEU A 62 -23.43 39.84 2.45
C LEU A 62 -22.45 39.72 3.64
N SER A 63 -21.92 38.53 3.93
CA SER A 63 -20.88 38.35 4.95
C SER A 63 -19.49 38.80 4.52
N ASP A 64 -19.17 38.75 3.22
CA ASP A 64 -17.89 39.22 2.69
C ASP A 64 -17.78 40.75 2.54
N GLU A 65 -18.90 41.48 2.63
CA GLU A 65 -18.88 42.94 2.67
C GLU A 65 -17.97 43.45 3.80
N THR A 66 -17.07 44.38 3.49
CA THR A 66 -16.03 44.84 4.43
C THR A 66 -16.63 45.64 5.60
N PRO A 67 -16.23 45.35 6.86
CA PRO A 67 -15.33 44.27 7.28
C PRO A 67 -16.02 42.90 7.25
N ASN A 68 -15.26 41.84 6.90
CA ASN A 68 -15.79 40.48 6.84
C ASN A 68 -16.51 40.13 8.15
N LEU A 69 -17.74 39.61 8.04
CA LEU A 69 -18.63 39.45 9.17
C LEU A 69 -18.12 38.44 10.20
N LEU A 70 -17.51 37.33 9.77
CA LEU A 70 -16.98 36.32 10.68
C LEU A 70 -15.73 36.85 11.41
N ASP A 71 -14.86 37.57 10.71
CA ASP A 71 -13.68 38.21 11.31
C ASP A 71 -14.09 39.30 12.32
N LEU A 72 -15.11 40.10 11.99
CA LEU A 72 -15.67 41.11 12.89
C LEU A 72 -16.25 40.46 14.16
N VAL A 73 -17.05 39.41 14.00
CA VAL A 73 -17.66 38.69 15.13
C VAL A 73 -16.59 38.05 16.02
N ALA A 74 -15.56 37.43 15.42
CA ALA A 74 -14.44 36.85 16.16
C ALA A 74 -13.60 37.91 16.90
N ALA A 75 -13.43 39.10 16.32
CA ALA A 75 -12.76 40.21 16.98
C ALA A 75 -13.59 40.76 18.16
N LEU A 76 -14.91 40.88 17.99
CA LEU A 76 -15.81 41.38 19.03
C LEU A 76 -16.05 40.36 20.16
N ASP A 77 -15.72 39.10 19.98
CA ASP A 77 -15.81 38.08 21.01
C ASP A 77 -14.76 38.31 22.11
N LEU A 78 -15.21 38.87 23.24
CA LEU A 78 -14.36 39.12 24.40
C LEU A 78 -14.40 37.91 25.36
N PRO A 79 -13.27 37.53 25.97
CA PRO A 79 -13.26 36.52 27.04
C PRO A 79 -14.19 36.97 28.18
N ASP A 80 -15.08 36.12 28.70
CA ASP A 80 -16.03 36.47 29.78
C ASP A 80 -16.86 37.76 29.52
N PRO A 81 -17.72 37.79 28.48
CA PRO A 81 -18.47 38.99 28.09
C PRO A 81 -19.46 39.47 29.16
N GLN A 82 -19.89 38.57 30.05
CA GLN A 82 -20.78 38.87 31.17
C GLN A 82 -20.13 39.82 32.18
N VAL A 83 -18.84 39.63 32.49
CA VAL A 83 -18.10 40.49 33.43
C VAL A 83 -18.02 41.93 32.91
N TRP A 84 -17.82 42.09 31.60
CA TRP A 84 -17.80 43.41 30.98
C TRP A 84 -19.19 44.07 30.94
N ALA A 85 -20.24 43.30 30.64
CA ALA A 85 -21.60 43.79 30.69
C ALA A 85 -22.00 44.25 32.10
N GLU A 86 -21.63 43.48 33.14
CA GLU A 86 -21.82 43.85 34.55
C GLU A 86 -21.03 45.11 34.92
N PHE A 87 -19.77 45.21 34.48
CA PHE A 87 -18.98 46.41 34.67
C PHE A 87 -19.65 47.64 34.02
N CYS A 88 -20.15 47.51 32.79
CA CYS A 88 -20.83 48.60 32.10
C CYS A 88 -22.12 49.01 32.85
N ALA A 89 -22.91 48.03 33.28
CA ALA A 89 -24.15 48.26 34.02
C ALA A 89 -23.92 48.97 35.36
N ASN A 90 -22.92 48.51 36.13
CA ASN A 90 -22.59 49.07 37.44
C ASN A 90 -22.00 50.48 37.38
N ASN A 91 -21.47 50.88 36.22
CA ASN A 91 -20.79 52.16 36.01
C ASN A 91 -21.56 53.15 35.11
N GLY A 92 -22.80 52.82 34.72
CA GLY A 92 -23.63 53.68 33.87
C GLY A 92 -23.10 53.84 32.44
N LEU A 93 -22.39 52.85 31.92
CA LEU A 93 -21.92 52.78 30.54
C LEU A 93 -22.91 51.98 29.67
N PRO A 94 -22.94 52.18 28.34
CA PRO A 94 -23.75 51.36 27.43
C PRO A 94 -23.41 49.87 27.57
N VAL A 95 -24.41 49.04 27.85
CA VAL A 95 -24.25 47.59 27.95
C VAL A 95 -24.29 47.00 26.54
N PRO A 96 -23.23 46.31 26.07
CA PRO A 96 -23.22 45.73 24.72
C PRO A 96 -24.23 44.57 24.61
N PRO A 97 -24.96 44.44 23.49
CA PRO A 97 -25.83 43.29 23.26
C PRO A 97 -25.01 42.00 23.06
N PRO A 98 -25.51 40.83 23.51
CA PRO A 98 -24.80 39.57 23.31
C PRO A 98 -24.70 39.23 21.81
N LEU A 99 -23.52 38.79 21.37
CA LEU A 99 -23.28 38.39 19.98
C LEU A 99 -24.00 37.08 19.66
N GLN A 100 -24.64 37.00 18.49
CA GLN A 100 -25.45 35.86 18.05
C GLN A 100 -24.59 34.75 17.44
N MET A 101 -23.75 34.10 18.26
CA MET A 101 -22.78 33.09 17.82
C MET A 101 -23.40 31.88 17.08
N ASP A 102 -24.62 31.49 17.44
CA ASP A 102 -25.34 30.41 16.75
C ASP A 102 -25.54 30.72 15.25
N ARG A 103 -25.79 31.99 14.90
CA ARG A 103 -25.98 32.42 13.52
C ARG A 103 -24.64 32.53 12.77
N ALA A 104 -23.57 32.86 13.48
CA ALA A 104 -22.22 32.84 12.91
C ALA A 104 -21.78 31.40 12.58
N SER A 105 -22.13 30.43 13.44
CA SER A 105 -21.91 29.01 13.17
C SER A 105 -22.65 28.53 11.90
N GLN A 106 -23.93 28.89 11.76
CA GLN A 106 -24.73 28.56 10.56
C GLN A 106 -24.11 29.13 9.27
N LEU A 107 -23.55 30.35 9.34
CA LEU A 107 -22.82 30.94 8.22
C LEU A 107 -21.53 30.16 7.91
N ASN A 108 -20.76 29.78 8.93
CA ASN A 108 -19.52 29.03 8.74
C ASN A 108 -19.78 27.63 8.12
N GLU A 109 -20.87 26.96 8.51
CA GLU A 109 -21.36 25.74 7.88
C GLU A 109 -21.75 25.95 6.41
N ALA A 110 -22.36 27.10 6.09
CA ALA A 110 -22.71 27.45 4.73
C ALA A 110 -21.47 27.67 3.84
N TYR A 111 -20.41 28.31 4.36
CA TYR A 111 -19.12 28.41 3.67
C TYR A 111 -18.48 27.04 3.45
N ALA A 112 -18.50 26.16 4.46
CA ALA A 112 -17.94 24.81 4.34
C ALA A 112 -18.67 23.96 3.28
N ALA A 113 -19.99 24.14 3.14
CA ALA A 113 -20.80 23.43 2.17
C ALA A 113 -20.66 23.96 0.72
N ASP A 114 -20.25 25.21 0.51
CA ASP A 114 -20.19 25.87 -0.81
C ASP A 114 -18.82 25.71 -1.52
N GLN A 115 -17.75 25.43 -0.76
CA GLN A 115 -16.39 25.24 -1.31
C GLN A 115 -16.26 24.19 -2.43
N PRO A 116 -16.91 23.01 -2.37
CA PRO A 116 -16.82 22.02 -3.45
C PRO A 116 -17.46 22.50 -4.76
N LEU A 117 -18.56 23.25 -4.69
CA LEU A 117 -19.30 23.71 -5.86
C LEU A 117 -18.56 24.84 -6.58
N GLU A 118 -18.03 25.84 -5.86
CA GLU A 118 -17.28 26.93 -6.50
C GLU A 118 -15.99 26.42 -7.17
N HIS A 119 -15.36 25.40 -6.60
CA HIS A 119 -14.22 24.74 -7.25
C HIS A 119 -14.62 24.13 -8.60
N LEU A 120 -15.71 23.36 -8.65
CA LEU A 120 -16.21 22.74 -9.89
C LEU A 120 -16.64 23.80 -10.92
N LEU A 121 -17.33 24.86 -10.48
CA LEU A 121 -17.73 25.97 -11.36
C LEU A 121 -16.52 26.73 -11.91
N SER A 122 -15.48 26.95 -11.11
CA SER A 122 -14.23 27.58 -11.56
C SER A 122 -13.52 26.73 -12.63
N GLN A 123 -13.44 25.42 -12.44
CA GLN A 123 -12.88 24.49 -13.42
C GLN A 123 -13.71 24.49 -14.72
N HIS A 124 -15.04 24.55 -14.61
CA HIS A 124 -15.93 24.57 -15.77
C HIS A 124 -15.78 25.87 -16.57
N ARG A 125 -15.66 27.03 -15.89
CA ARG A 125 -15.34 28.32 -16.52
C ARG A 125 -13.98 28.26 -17.23
N LEU A 126 -12.95 27.69 -16.61
CA LEU A 126 -11.62 27.53 -17.22
C LEU A 126 -11.67 26.66 -18.48
N LEU A 127 -12.30 25.48 -18.42
CA LEU A 127 -12.44 24.59 -19.58
C LEU A 127 -13.27 25.23 -20.70
N ALA A 128 -14.30 26.00 -20.37
CA ALA A 128 -15.08 26.74 -21.35
C ALA A 128 -14.24 27.80 -22.07
N LEU A 129 -13.43 28.57 -21.33
CA LEU A 129 -12.54 29.60 -21.89
C LEU A 129 -11.42 28.99 -22.74
N ALA A 130 -10.83 27.88 -22.28
CA ALA A 130 -9.78 27.16 -23.00
C ALA A 130 -10.30 26.37 -24.21
N ARG A 131 -11.62 26.33 -24.44
CA ARG A 131 -12.28 25.46 -25.43
C ARG A 131 -11.84 24.00 -25.27
N GLY A 132 -11.81 23.53 -24.02
CA GLY A 132 -11.40 22.17 -23.68
C GLY A 132 -12.28 21.10 -24.33
N PRO A 133 -11.79 19.85 -24.42
CA PRO A 133 -12.50 18.74 -25.07
C PRO A 133 -13.93 18.55 -24.55
N VAL A 134 -14.85 18.22 -25.45
CA VAL A 134 -16.29 18.04 -25.12
C VAL A 134 -16.50 16.98 -24.03
N ARG A 135 -15.73 15.88 -24.08
CA ARG A 135 -15.76 14.80 -23.07
C ARG A 135 -15.47 15.30 -21.65
N GLU A 136 -14.42 16.09 -21.48
CA GLU A 136 -13.99 16.61 -20.18
C GLU A 136 -15.02 17.60 -19.61
N ARG A 137 -15.53 18.48 -20.46
CA ARG A 137 -16.58 19.44 -20.09
C ARG A 137 -17.87 18.74 -19.69
N LEU A 138 -18.26 17.69 -20.42
CA LEU A 138 -19.43 16.87 -20.10
C LEU A 138 -19.27 16.15 -18.76
N SER A 139 -18.10 15.56 -18.49
CA SER A 139 -17.78 14.90 -17.23
C SER A 139 -17.90 15.88 -16.05
N LEU A 140 -17.25 17.04 -16.15
CA LEU A 140 -17.28 18.05 -15.10
C LEU A 140 -18.69 18.60 -14.87
N MET A 141 -19.49 18.77 -15.93
CA MET A 141 -20.86 19.25 -15.79
C MET A 141 -21.79 18.23 -15.14
N ARG A 142 -21.56 16.92 -15.33
CA ARG A 142 -22.26 15.87 -14.57
C ARG A 142 -21.88 15.90 -13.08
N GLN A 143 -20.64 16.23 -12.74
CA GLN A 143 -20.22 16.43 -11.35
C GLN A 143 -20.84 17.69 -10.73
N ILE A 144 -20.95 18.78 -11.50
CA ILE A 144 -21.67 19.98 -11.04
C ILE A 144 -23.13 19.63 -10.79
N ALA A 145 -23.79 18.93 -11.71
CA ALA A 145 -25.19 18.54 -11.58
C ALA A 145 -25.47 17.57 -10.40
N SER A 146 -24.48 16.78 -9.99
CA SER A 146 -24.63 15.90 -8.82
C SER A 146 -24.50 16.64 -7.49
N VAL A 147 -23.77 17.76 -7.47
CA VAL A 147 -23.58 18.62 -6.28
C VAL A 147 -24.66 19.71 -6.20
N ASP A 148 -25.09 20.26 -7.34
CA ASP A 148 -26.16 21.24 -7.48
C ASP A 148 -27.28 20.66 -8.36
N PRO A 149 -28.37 20.12 -7.79
CA PRO A 149 -29.47 19.51 -8.53
C PRO A 149 -30.42 20.56 -9.15
N ASN A 150 -29.86 21.54 -9.86
CA ASN A 150 -30.62 22.53 -10.63
C ASN A 150 -31.05 21.94 -11.99
N PRO A 151 -32.35 22.02 -12.36
CA PRO A 151 -32.87 21.50 -13.62
C PRO A 151 -32.27 22.15 -14.89
N THR A 152 -31.52 23.26 -14.77
CA THR A 152 -30.80 23.83 -15.91
C THR A 152 -29.64 22.95 -16.37
N TRP A 153 -28.98 22.23 -15.46
CA TRP A 153 -27.81 21.42 -15.80
C TRP A 153 -28.14 20.25 -16.72
N GLU A 154 -29.30 19.61 -16.55
CA GLU A 154 -29.72 18.53 -17.46
C GLU A 154 -29.82 19.01 -18.92
N LYS A 155 -30.36 20.21 -19.13
CA LYS A 155 -30.50 20.79 -20.48
C LYS A 155 -29.14 20.99 -21.12
N ASP A 156 -28.18 21.51 -20.35
CA ASP A 156 -26.82 21.71 -20.84
C ASP A 156 -26.14 20.36 -21.09
N ILE A 157 -26.27 19.38 -20.19
CA ILE A 157 -25.70 18.03 -20.35
C ILE A 157 -26.17 17.42 -21.68
N ARG A 158 -27.46 17.50 -22.00
CA ARG A 158 -28.01 17.03 -23.29
C ARG A 158 -27.37 17.71 -24.50
N VAL A 159 -27.01 18.98 -24.41
CA VAL A 159 -26.32 19.70 -25.50
C VAL A 159 -24.90 19.14 -25.70
N PHE A 160 -24.15 18.92 -24.63
CA PHE A 160 -22.80 18.33 -24.72
C PHE A 160 -22.84 16.86 -25.13
N GLU A 161 -23.84 16.10 -24.70
CA GLU A 161 -24.03 14.72 -25.15
C GLU A 161 -24.26 14.67 -26.66
N LYS A 162 -25.12 15.53 -27.23
CA LYS A 162 -25.30 15.61 -28.70
C LYS A 162 -24.01 15.95 -29.43
N ALA A 163 -23.18 16.83 -28.87
CA ALA A 163 -21.88 17.15 -29.46
C ALA A 163 -20.93 15.96 -29.38
N ARG A 164 -20.86 15.29 -28.21
CA ARG A 164 -20.00 14.14 -27.99
C ARG A 164 -20.37 12.96 -28.88
N ILE A 165 -21.67 12.69 -29.04
CA ILE A 165 -22.19 11.63 -29.91
C ILE A 165 -21.72 11.82 -31.36
N ARG A 166 -21.58 13.07 -31.84
CA ARG A 166 -21.03 13.36 -33.18
C ARG A 166 -19.52 13.12 -33.28
N GLU A 167 -18.79 13.20 -32.18
CA GLU A 167 -17.34 12.93 -32.12
C GLU A 167 -17.01 11.43 -31.98
N LEU A 168 -17.90 10.64 -31.37
CA LEU A 168 -17.65 9.22 -31.07
C LEU A 168 -17.19 8.40 -32.28
N PRO A 169 -17.79 8.52 -33.50
CA PRO A 169 -17.32 7.77 -34.65
C PRO A 169 -15.88 8.09 -35.03
N ALA A 170 -15.50 9.38 -35.06
CA ALA A 170 -14.15 9.80 -35.40
C ALA A 170 -13.12 9.32 -34.36
N ALA A 171 -13.48 9.40 -33.07
CA ALA A 171 -12.65 8.88 -31.98
C ALA A 171 -12.45 7.36 -32.10
N PHE A 172 -13.52 6.61 -32.34
CA PHE A 172 -13.47 5.16 -32.53
C PHE A 172 -12.63 4.75 -33.73
N TYR A 173 -12.86 5.34 -34.91
CA TYR A 173 -12.07 5.00 -36.11
C TYR A 173 -10.59 5.37 -35.95
N SER A 174 -10.29 6.47 -35.26
CA SER A 174 -8.90 6.82 -34.93
C SER A 174 -8.27 5.74 -34.06
N ALA A 175 -8.92 5.34 -32.97
CA ALA A 175 -8.43 4.32 -32.05
C ALA A 175 -8.21 2.96 -32.73
N VAL A 176 -9.16 2.53 -33.59
CA VAL A 176 -9.01 1.29 -34.37
C VAL A 176 -7.85 1.39 -35.37
N ARG A 177 -7.70 2.52 -36.07
CA ARG A 177 -6.63 2.72 -37.07
C ARG A 177 -5.24 2.73 -36.42
N THR A 178 -5.10 3.33 -35.24
CA THR A 178 -3.84 3.39 -34.49
C THR A 178 -3.60 2.14 -33.64
N LYS A 179 -4.53 1.18 -33.62
CA LYS A 179 -4.52 0.00 -32.73
C LYS A 179 -4.38 0.39 -31.25
N ASP A 180 -5.02 1.48 -30.87
CA ASP A 180 -5.02 1.98 -29.50
C ASP A 180 -6.07 1.24 -28.66
N ASN A 181 -5.64 0.12 -28.07
CA ASN A 181 -6.47 -0.74 -27.24
C ASN A 181 -7.02 -0.02 -26.00
N ALA A 182 -6.26 0.92 -25.43
CA ALA A 182 -6.67 1.69 -24.26
C ALA A 182 -7.81 2.65 -24.64
N ALA A 183 -7.69 3.38 -25.75
CA ALA A 183 -8.75 4.24 -26.24
C ALA A 183 -10.03 3.47 -26.60
N ILE A 184 -9.92 2.24 -27.13
CA ILE A 184 -11.09 1.38 -27.38
C ILE A 184 -11.78 0.98 -26.06
N ALA A 185 -11.02 0.63 -25.03
CA ALA A 185 -11.56 0.30 -23.71
C ALA A 185 -12.25 1.51 -23.05
N GLU A 186 -11.64 2.69 -23.13
CA GLU A 186 -12.25 3.93 -22.63
C GLU A 186 -13.55 4.28 -23.34
N LEU A 187 -13.60 4.15 -24.67
CA LEU A 187 -14.81 4.37 -25.46
C LEU A 187 -15.90 3.37 -25.08
N HIS A 188 -15.54 2.10 -24.84
CA HIS A 188 -16.49 1.08 -24.39
C HIS A 188 -17.09 1.45 -23.03
N HIS A 189 -16.26 1.87 -22.08
CA HIS A 189 -16.70 2.33 -20.76
C HIS A 189 -17.58 3.59 -20.86
N GLU A 190 -17.17 4.60 -21.64
CA GLU A 190 -17.93 5.84 -21.85
C GLU A 190 -19.34 5.55 -22.43
N ILE A 191 -19.44 4.58 -23.34
CA ILE A 191 -20.68 4.24 -24.04
C ILE A 191 -21.61 3.37 -23.18
N ASN A 192 -21.07 2.40 -22.43
CA ASN A 192 -21.87 1.38 -21.76
C ASN A 192 -22.06 1.61 -20.26
N GLU A 193 -21.14 2.29 -19.58
CA GLU A 193 -21.18 2.47 -18.12
C GLU A 193 -21.62 3.86 -17.70
N THR A 194 -21.76 4.79 -18.65
CA THR A 194 -22.22 6.16 -18.38
C THR A 194 -23.70 6.30 -18.66
N GLN A 195 -24.43 7.01 -17.80
CA GLN A 195 -25.84 7.34 -18.05
C GLN A 195 -25.95 8.48 -19.07
N TRP A 196 -26.56 8.18 -20.23
CA TRP A 196 -26.84 9.15 -21.28
C TRP A 196 -28.30 9.61 -21.23
N TYR A 197 -28.54 10.91 -21.31
CA TYR A 197 -29.88 11.47 -21.47
C TYR A 197 -30.35 11.44 -22.93
N GLU A 198 -29.41 11.49 -23.86
CA GLU A 198 -29.62 11.36 -25.30
C GLU A 198 -29.37 9.93 -25.77
N THR A 199 -30.16 9.46 -26.73
CA THR A 199 -30.05 8.10 -27.24
C THR A 199 -28.80 7.94 -28.10
N LEU A 200 -27.93 7.02 -27.73
CA LEU A 200 -26.74 6.66 -28.50
C LEU A 200 -27.11 5.85 -29.76
N PRO A 201 -26.41 6.07 -30.89
CA PRO A 201 -26.59 5.24 -32.09
C PRO A 201 -26.18 3.78 -31.84
N ALA A 202 -27.05 2.82 -32.19
CA ALA A 202 -26.81 1.40 -31.91
C ALA A 202 -25.62 0.80 -32.70
N ASP A 203 -25.33 1.35 -33.87
CA ASP A 203 -24.22 0.96 -34.72
C ASP A 203 -22.85 1.24 -34.07
N ILE A 204 -22.66 2.42 -33.48
CA ILE A 204 -21.42 2.75 -32.77
C ILE A 204 -21.28 1.96 -31.47
N GLN A 205 -22.39 1.73 -30.74
CA GLN A 205 -22.40 0.89 -29.54
C GLN A 205 -21.93 -0.53 -29.86
N GLN A 206 -22.52 -1.15 -30.89
CA GLN A 206 -22.13 -2.49 -31.32
C GLN A 206 -20.68 -2.53 -31.83
N ALA A 207 -20.28 -1.56 -32.66
CA ALA A 207 -18.94 -1.52 -33.23
C ALA A 207 -17.84 -1.41 -32.15
N VAL A 208 -18.07 -0.57 -31.13
CA VAL A 208 -17.16 -0.42 -29.99
C VAL A 208 -17.14 -1.68 -29.13
N SER A 209 -18.30 -2.27 -28.84
CA SER A 209 -18.39 -3.54 -28.10
C SER A 209 -17.67 -4.68 -28.79
N ASP A 210 -17.83 -4.81 -30.11
CA ASP A 210 -17.15 -5.84 -30.91
C ASP A 210 -15.63 -5.62 -30.94
N ALA A 211 -15.18 -4.37 -31.09
CA ALA A 211 -13.76 -4.04 -31.07
C ALA A 211 -13.13 -4.31 -29.70
N PHE A 212 -13.80 -3.89 -28.62
CA PHE A 212 -13.37 -4.16 -27.25
C PHE A 212 -13.29 -5.66 -26.96
N SER A 213 -14.29 -6.44 -27.41
CA SER A 213 -14.32 -7.90 -27.24
C SER A 213 -13.15 -8.58 -27.99
N ARG A 214 -12.82 -8.12 -29.20
CA ARG A 214 -11.67 -8.61 -29.97
C ARG A 214 -10.34 -8.30 -29.28
N VAL A 215 -10.16 -7.07 -28.80
CA VAL A 215 -8.95 -6.64 -28.09
C VAL A 215 -8.78 -7.43 -26.79
N THR A 216 -9.85 -7.54 -26.00
CA THR A 216 -9.86 -8.28 -24.74
C THR A 216 -9.52 -9.76 -24.97
N ARG A 217 -10.12 -10.40 -25.99
CA ARG A 217 -9.80 -11.78 -26.34
C ARG A 217 -8.34 -11.96 -26.74
N ALA A 218 -7.79 -11.06 -27.56
CA ALA A 218 -6.39 -11.13 -27.97
C ALA A 218 -5.43 -10.98 -26.78
N GLN A 219 -5.73 -10.09 -25.83
CA GLN A 219 -4.95 -9.92 -24.61
C GLN A 219 -5.01 -11.18 -23.73
N VAL A 220 -6.22 -11.71 -23.51
CA VAL A 220 -6.41 -12.97 -22.76
C VAL A 220 -5.64 -14.11 -23.40
N GLU A 221 -5.73 -14.29 -24.72
CA GLU A 221 -4.99 -15.35 -25.40
C GLU A 221 -3.46 -15.19 -25.26
N SER A 222 -2.95 -13.95 -25.29
CA SER A 222 -1.54 -13.66 -25.01
C SER A 222 -1.14 -14.03 -23.57
N ASP A 223 -1.96 -13.65 -22.58
CA ASP A 223 -1.70 -13.93 -21.17
C ASP A 223 -1.74 -15.44 -20.86
N LEU A 224 -2.66 -16.16 -21.51
CA LEU A 224 -2.75 -17.62 -21.40
C LEU A 224 -1.59 -18.32 -22.10
N GLN A 225 -1.14 -17.80 -23.24
CA GLN A 225 0.04 -18.33 -23.94
C GLN A 225 1.29 -18.31 -23.05
N ALA A 226 1.45 -17.28 -22.22
CA ALA A 226 2.55 -17.19 -21.26
C ALA A 226 2.48 -18.25 -20.14
N LEU A 227 1.31 -18.87 -19.91
CA LEU A 227 1.15 -19.96 -18.95
C LEU A 227 1.43 -21.34 -19.55
N VAL A 228 1.49 -21.49 -20.88
CA VAL A 228 1.59 -22.79 -21.55
C VAL A 228 2.88 -23.52 -21.18
N GLU A 229 4.04 -22.85 -21.24
CA GLU A 229 5.33 -23.47 -20.93
C GLU A 229 5.44 -23.88 -19.45
N PRO A 230 5.15 -23.00 -18.45
CA PRO A 230 5.09 -23.41 -17.06
C PRO A 230 4.11 -24.56 -16.79
N LEU A 231 2.97 -24.58 -17.49
CA LEU A 231 1.96 -25.63 -17.35
C LEU A 231 2.49 -26.96 -17.90
N ARG A 232 3.17 -26.96 -19.05
CA ARG A 232 3.83 -28.15 -19.62
C ARG A 232 4.92 -28.67 -18.71
N ASP A 233 5.75 -27.81 -18.13
CA ASP A 233 6.82 -28.20 -17.21
C ASP A 233 6.26 -28.81 -15.92
N ALA A 234 5.28 -28.15 -15.30
CA ALA A 234 4.61 -28.69 -14.11
C ALA A 234 3.93 -30.03 -14.39
N PHE A 235 3.32 -30.18 -15.58
CA PHE A 235 2.67 -31.40 -16.01
C PHE A 235 3.68 -32.53 -16.27
N ALA A 236 4.80 -32.24 -16.94
CA ALA A 236 5.90 -33.18 -17.17
C ALA A 236 6.55 -33.63 -15.86
N ALA A 237 6.69 -32.72 -14.89
CA ALA A 237 7.19 -33.00 -13.55
C ALA A 237 6.18 -33.73 -12.65
N ARG A 238 4.94 -33.96 -13.12
CA ARG A 238 3.80 -34.51 -12.34
C ARG A 238 3.54 -33.76 -11.03
N SER A 239 3.78 -32.45 -11.03
CA SER A 239 3.61 -31.58 -9.87
C SER A 239 2.15 -31.14 -9.74
N GLN A 240 1.35 -31.90 -8.96
CA GLN A 240 -0.10 -31.64 -8.83
C GLN A 240 -0.40 -30.23 -8.29
N LYS A 241 0.37 -29.77 -7.30
CA LYS A 241 0.18 -28.46 -6.68
C LYS A 241 0.38 -27.32 -7.68
N GLU A 242 1.43 -27.40 -8.50
CA GLU A 242 1.76 -26.36 -9.48
C GLU A 242 0.78 -26.39 -10.66
N CYS A 243 0.44 -27.57 -11.17
CA CYS A 243 -0.61 -27.73 -12.19
C CYS A 243 -1.94 -27.13 -11.71
N HIS A 244 -2.36 -27.41 -10.47
CA HIS A 244 -3.60 -26.83 -9.93
C HIS A 244 -3.52 -25.31 -9.84
N ALA A 245 -2.41 -24.75 -9.33
CA ALA A 245 -2.23 -23.30 -9.24
C ALA A 245 -2.27 -22.62 -10.62
N LEU A 246 -1.63 -23.20 -11.62
CA LEU A 246 -1.60 -22.66 -12.99
C LEU A 246 -2.96 -22.79 -13.69
N VAL A 247 -3.69 -23.90 -13.50
CA VAL A 247 -5.06 -24.06 -14.01
C VAL A 247 -6.03 -23.09 -13.34
N GLN A 248 -5.89 -22.81 -12.04
CA GLN A 248 -6.69 -21.78 -11.37
C GLN A 248 -6.36 -20.38 -11.90
N ARG A 249 -5.08 -20.08 -12.12
CA ARG A 249 -4.66 -18.83 -12.75
C ARG A 249 -5.25 -18.67 -14.15
N TRP A 250 -5.23 -19.74 -14.95
CA TRP A 250 -5.87 -19.78 -16.27
C TRP A 250 -7.38 -19.48 -16.18
N LYS A 251 -8.10 -20.13 -15.26
CA LYS A 251 -9.53 -19.89 -15.03
C LYS A 251 -9.81 -18.45 -14.59
N ASN A 252 -8.97 -17.89 -13.73
CA ASN A 252 -9.12 -16.51 -13.25
C ASN A 252 -8.91 -15.48 -14.35
N ILE A 253 -7.94 -15.71 -15.25
CA ILE A 253 -7.72 -14.84 -16.42
C ILE A 253 -8.97 -14.84 -17.31
N MET A 254 -9.51 -16.02 -17.60
CA MET A 254 -10.72 -16.18 -18.40
C MET A 254 -11.95 -15.52 -17.75
N SER A 255 -12.18 -15.73 -16.45
CA SER A 255 -13.34 -15.20 -15.74
C SER A 255 -13.29 -13.68 -15.55
N THR A 256 -12.13 -13.13 -15.21
CA THR A 256 -11.94 -11.69 -15.00
C THR A 256 -12.22 -10.90 -16.28
N ALA A 257 -11.84 -11.47 -17.43
CA ALA A 257 -12.08 -10.85 -18.73
C ALA A 257 -13.45 -11.19 -19.35
N GLY A 258 -14.27 -12.02 -18.69
CA GLY A 258 -15.57 -12.47 -19.22
C GLY A 258 -15.47 -13.32 -20.49
N VAL A 259 -14.30 -13.89 -20.80
CA VAL A 259 -14.06 -14.68 -22.01
C VAL A 259 -14.43 -16.14 -21.74
N THR A 260 -15.34 -16.70 -22.54
CA THR A 260 -15.82 -18.08 -22.38
C THR A 260 -15.10 -19.08 -23.28
N SER A 261 -14.40 -18.62 -24.32
CA SER A 261 -13.68 -19.48 -25.27
C SER A 261 -12.43 -18.81 -25.81
N VAL A 262 -11.39 -19.61 -26.03
CA VAL A 262 -10.09 -19.21 -26.60
C VAL A 262 -9.81 -20.00 -27.86
N SER A 263 -8.71 -19.71 -28.54
CA SER A 263 -8.23 -20.47 -29.69
C SER A 263 -8.14 -21.98 -29.39
N HIS A 264 -8.36 -22.80 -30.43
CA HIS A 264 -8.28 -24.26 -30.32
C HIS A 264 -6.90 -24.71 -29.81
N ALA A 265 -5.82 -24.07 -30.25
CA ALA A 265 -4.46 -24.37 -29.81
C ALA A 265 -4.32 -24.28 -28.29
N LEU A 266 -4.69 -23.14 -27.69
CA LEU A 266 -4.64 -22.95 -26.23
C LEU A 266 -5.57 -23.92 -25.49
N SER A 267 -6.75 -24.18 -26.05
CA SER A 267 -7.68 -25.14 -25.46
C SER A 267 -7.13 -26.57 -25.43
N ASP A 268 -6.37 -26.97 -26.46
CA ASP A 268 -5.82 -28.31 -26.57
C ASP A 268 -4.59 -28.52 -25.66
N GLU A 269 -3.87 -27.45 -25.31
CA GLU A 269 -2.80 -27.49 -24.31
C GLU A 269 -3.30 -27.79 -22.88
N ILE A 270 -4.41 -27.18 -22.48
CA ILE A 270 -4.88 -27.28 -21.09
C ILE A 270 -5.77 -28.51 -20.82
N LYS A 271 -6.45 -29.04 -21.83
CA LYS A 271 -7.36 -30.20 -21.68
C LYS A 271 -6.71 -31.42 -21.02
N PRO A 272 -5.52 -31.90 -21.45
CA PRO A 272 -4.88 -33.06 -20.82
C PRO A 272 -4.54 -32.82 -19.35
N VAL A 273 -4.11 -31.60 -18.99
CA VAL A 273 -3.74 -31.24 -17.62
C VAL A 273 -4.96 -31.22 -16.70
N ILE A 274 -6.09 -30.67 -17.16
CA ILE A 274 -7.36 -30.70 -16.41
C ILE A 274 -7.84 -32.15 -16.22
N SER A 275 -7.78 -32.97 -17.28
CA SER A 275 -8.18 -34.38 -17.19
C SER A 275 -7.35 -35.13 -16.15
N TRP A 276 -6.04 -34.94 -16.18
CA TRP A 276 -5.12 -35.57 -15.22
C TRP A 276 -5.35 -35.09 -13.79
N LEU A 277 -5.55 -33.78 -13.56
CA LEU A 277 -5.84 -33.25 -12.22
C LEU A 277 -7.14 -33.84 -11.65
N ASN A 278 -8.17 -34.01 -12.47
CA ASN A 278 -9.43 -34.62 -12.06
C ASN A 278 -9.26 -36.10 -11.69
N GLU A 279 -8.49 -36.85 -12.47
CA GLU A 279 -8.17 -38.26 -12.19
C GLU A 279 -7.36 -38.40 -10.90
N GLU A 280 -6.37 -37.54 -10.69
CA GLU A 280 -5.53 -37.53 -9.50
C GLU A 280 -6.32 -37.15 -8.23
N GLU A 281 -7.26 -36.21 -8.34
CA GLU A 281 -8.14 -35.84 -7.24
C GLU A 281 -9.14 -36.96 -6.89
N GLN A 282 -9.65 -37.67 -7.89
CA GLN A 282 -10.44 -38.90 -7.68
C GLN A 282 -9.62 -39.98 -6.99
N ARG A 283 -8.36 -40.19 -7.40
CA ARG A 283 -7.43 -41.14 -6.77
C ARG A 283 -7.16 -40.80 -5.31
N LEU A 284 -6.82 -39.56 -5.00
CA LEU A 284 -6.60 -39.11 -3.62
C LEU A 284 -7.87 -39.20 -2.78
N THR A 285 -9.04 -38.93 -3.35
CA THR A 285 -10.32 -39.08 -2.66
C THR A 285 -10.61 -40.55 -2.36
N LYS A 286 -10.29 -41.47 -3.27
CA LYS A 286 -10.38 -42.92 -3.03
C LYS A 286 -9.47 -43.34 -1.87
N ILE A 287 -8.21 -42.91 -1.87
CA ILE A 287 -7.23 -43.19 -0.80
C ILE A 287 -7.73 -42.65 0.55
N LYS A 288 -8.16 -41.38 0.61
CA LYS A 288 -8.69 -40.78 1.86
C LYS A 288 -9.93 -41.52 2.39
N ARG A 289 -10.82 -41.96 1.51
CA ARG A 289 -12.01 -42.74 1.88
C ARG A 289 -11.63 -44.13 2.40
N PHE A 290 -10.64 -44.77 1.79
CA PHE A 290 -10.08 -46.04 2.26
C PHE A 290 -9.43 -45.88 3.64
N ASP A 291 -8.59 -44.86 3.84
CA ASP A 291 -7.96 -44.56 5.14
C ASP A 291 -8.98 -44.24 6.24
N ALA A 292 -10.06 -43.52 5.89
CA ALA A 292 -11.17 -43.27 6.80
C ALA A 292 -11.89 -44.58 7.16
N ALA A 293 -12.19 -45.43 6.18
CA ALA A 293 -12.80 -46.74 6.42
C ALA A 293 -11.90 -47.65 7.28
N CYS A 294 -10.58 -47.61 7.09
CA CYS A 294 -9.61 -48.33 7.91
C CYS A 294 -9.62 -47.84 9.37
N ARG A 295 -9.69 -46.51 9.59
CA ARG A 295 -9.80 -45.93 10.93
C ARG A 295 -11.14 -46.23 11.61
N ASP A 296 -12.24 -46.18 10.86
CA ASP A 296 -13.56 -46.57 11.37
C ASP A 296 -13.55 -48.04 11.80
N PHE A 297 -12.96 -48.92 11.00
CA PHE A 297 -12.82 -50.34 11.33
C PHE A 297 -11.90 -50.57 12.53
N ALA A 298 -10.78 -49.84 12.63
CA ALA A 298 -9.91 -49.86 13.81
C ALA A 298 -10.68 -49.41 15.07
N THR A 299 -11.53 -48.39 14.97
CA THR A 299 -12.37 -47.91 16.08
C THR A 299 -13.39 -48.96 16.51
N LEU A 300 -14.03 -49.66 15.56
CA LEU A 300 -14.92 -50.80 15.86
C LEU A 300 -14.15 -51.94 16.56
N LEU A 301 -12.90 -52.17 16.15
CA LEU A 301 -11.95 -53.10 16.78
C LEU A 301 -11.38 -52.58 18.08
N GLU A 302 -11.56 -51.33 18.48
CA GLU A 302 -11.17 -50.84 19.81
C GLU A 302 -12.36 -50.91 20.77
N GLN A 303 -13.54 -50.45 20.33
CA GLN A 303 -14.78 -50.33 21.11
C GLN A 303 -15.52 -51.65 21.39
N ASP A 304 -14.93 -52.79 21.07
CA ASP A 304 -15.51 -54.12 21.26
C ASP A 304 -16.89 -54.31 20.62
N ALA A 305 -17.06 -53.80 19.40
CA ALA A 305 -18.32 -53.88 18.67
C ALA A 305 -18.79 -55.34 18.47
N PRO A 306 -20.12 -55.60 18.38
CA PRO A 306 -20.66 -56.92 18.08
C PRO A 306 -20.16 -57.47 16.73
N ASP A 307 -20.03 -58.79 16.62
CA ASP A 307 -19.44 -59.47 15.46
C ASP A 307 -20.13 -59.08 14.13
N ALA A 308 -21.45 -58.90 14.13
CA ALA A 308 -22.20 -58.43 12.96
C ALA A 308 -21.75 -57.04 12.45
N LYS A 309 -21.34 -56.14 13.35
CA LYS A 309 -20.82 -54.81 12.98
C LYS A 309 -19.36 -54.89 12.50
N LEU A 310 -18.56 -55.80 13.06
CA LEU A 310 -17.20 -56.05 12.60
C LEU A 310 -17.18 -56.67 11.20
N GLU A 311 -18.06 -57.64 10.92
CA GLU A 311 -18.20 -58.22 9.59
C GLU A 311 -18.67 -57.18 8.55
N ALA A 312 -19.65 -56.35 8.89
CA ALA A 312 -20.08 -55.24 8.02
C ALA A 312 -18.95 -54.24 7.74
N GLY A 313 -18.14 -53.91 8.75
CA GLY A 313 -16.96 -53.05 8.58
C GLY A 313 -15.89 -53.66 7.66
N LEU A 314 -15.67 -54.98 7.75
CA LEU A 314 -14.72 -55.70 6.89
C LEU A 314 -15.21 -55.80 5.44
N VAL A 315 -16.52 -55.99 5.21
CA VAL A 315 -17.13 -55.97 3.87
C VAL A 315 -16.94 -54.61 3.21
N LYS A 316 -17.20 -53.52 3.96
CA LYS A 316 -17.01 -52.14 3.49
C LYS A 316 -15.55 -51.84 3.09
N LEU A 317 -14.57 -52.46 3.75
CA LEU A 317 -13.16 -52.32 3.38
C LEU A 317 -12.81 -53.08 2.08
N LYS A 318 -13.45 -54.22 1.82
CA LYS A 318 -13.23 -55.01 0.59
C LYS A 318 -13.80 -54.35 -0.66
N GLU A 319 -14.74 -53.41 -0.53
CA GLU A 319 -15.31 -52.65 -1.66
C GLU A 319 -14.29 -51.72 -2.34
N PHE A 320 -13.16 -51.41 -1.70
CA PHE A 320 -12.15 -50.51 -2.24
C PHE A 320 -11.15 -51.20 -3.19
N ASP A 321 -11.15 -52.53 -3.31
CA ASP A 321 -10.18 -53.33 -4.11
C ASP A 321 -8.69 -53.08 -3.75
N ASP A 322 -8.43 -52.43 -2.61
CA ASP A 322 -7.11 -52.13 -2.06
C ASP A 322 -6.77 -53.12 -0.91
N GLU A 323 -5.49 -53.46 -0.72
CA GLU A 323 -5.06 -54.42 0.31
C GLU A 323 -5.32 -53.88 1.73
N ILE A 324 -6.10 -54.62 2.52
CA ILE A 324 -6.41 -54.28 3.91
C ILE A 324 -5.16 -54.47 4.77
N PRO A 325 -4.77 -53.49 5.63
CA PRO A 325 -3.60 -53.62 6.50
C PRO A 325 -3.62 -54.90 7.35
N GLY A 326 -2.54 -55.69 7.28
CA GLY A 326 -2.47 -57.00 7.92
C GLY A 326 -2.69 -57.00 9.44
N ASP A 327 -2.27 -55.94 10.13
CA ASP A 327 -2.50 -55.76 11.58
C ASP A 327 -3.99 -55.65 11.93
N LEU A 328 -4.81 -54.99 11.10
CA LEU A 328 -6.26 -54.90 11.31
C LEU A 328 -6.94 -56.26 11.13
N LEU A 329 -6.50 -57.05 10.14
CA LEU A 329 -6.98 -58.41 9.91
C LEU A 329 -6.58 -59.35 11.05
N GLN A 330 -5.35 -59.24 11.56
CA GLN A 330 -4.87 -60.05 12.68
C GLN A 330 -5.65 -59.75 13.97
N ARG A 331 -5.85 -58.46 14.30
CA ARG A 331 -6.65 -58.03 15.46
C ARG A 331 -8.10 -58.50 15.38
N TYR A 332 -8.69 -58.47 14.19
CA TYR A 332 -10.03 -59.02 13.95
C TYR A 332 -10.10 -60.53 14.21
N GLN A 333 -9.14 -61.30 13.68
CA GLN A 333 -9.08 -62.76 13.89
C GLN A 333 -8.85 -63.14 15.36
N GLU A 334 -7.97 -62.40 16.06
CA GLU A 334 -7.67 -62.63 17.47
C GLU A 334 -8.88 -62.38 18.36
N ARG A 335 -9.66 -61.32 18.10
CA ARG A 335 -10.90 -61.03 18.84
C ARG A 335 -11.98 -62.08 18.63
N ARG A 336 -12.17 -62.55 17.40
CA ARG A 336 -13.13 -63.64 17.12
C ARG A 336 -12.78 -64.89 17.91
N LYS A 337 -11.49 -65.26 17.95
CA LYS A 337 -10.98 -66.42 18.69
C LYS A 337 -11.14 -66.28 20.21
N GLN A 338 -10.97 -65.07 20.77
CA GLN A 338 -11.19 -64.79 22.19
C GLN A 338 -12.67 -64.94 22.59
N ARG A 339 -13.61 -64.53 21.73
CA ARG A 339 -15.06 -64.65 21.98
C ARG A 339 -15.58 -66.09 21.86
N GLU A 340 -15.05 -66.87 20.92
CA GLU A 340 -15.35 -68.30 20.82
C GLU A 340 -14.96 -69.07 22.10
N VAL A 341 -13.83 -68.71 22.73
CA VAL A 341 -13.35 -69.31 23.99
C VAL A 341 -14.17 -68.85 25.22
N ALA A 342 -14.65 -67.60 25.23
CA ALA A 342 -15.45 -67.05 26.33
C ALA A 342 -16.89 -67.59 26.37
N SER A 343 -17.50 -67.91 25.23
CA SER A 343 -18.85 -68.52 25.18
C SER A 343 -18.85 -69.96 25.70
N ALA A 344 -17.76 -70.71 25.48
CA ALA A 344 -17.61 -72.10 25.91
C ALA A 344 -17.47 -72.27 27.44
N ARG A 345 -17.02 -71.24 28.17
CA ARG A 345 -16.83 -71.30 29.64
C ARG A 345 -18.08 -70.98 30.45
N ARG A 346 -19.07 -70.28 29.87
CA ARG A 346 -20.32 -69.89 30.57
C ARG A 346 -21.37 -71.00 30.71
N HIS A 347 -21.16 -72.18 30.11
CA HIS A 347 -22.13 -73.30 30.12
C HIS A 347 -21.78 -74.45 31.09
N LYS A 348 -20.70 -74.36 31.89
CA LYS A 348 -20.24 -75.47 32.76
C LYS A 348 -20.18 -75.21 34.27
N LEU A 349 -20.69 -74.07 34.76
CA LEU A 349 -20.54 -73.69 36.18
C LEU A 349 -21.89 -73.41 36.89
N THR A 350 -22.86 -74.31 36.72
CA THR A 350 -24.15 -74.24 37.46
C THR A 350 -24.67 -75.64 37.83
N MET A 351 -23.92 -76.46 38.59
CA MET A 351 -24.46 -77.65 39.27
C MET A 351 -23.62 -78.07 40.50
N VAL A 352 -24.31 -78.21 41.65
CA VAL A 352 -24.05 -79.11 42.80
C VAL A 352 -23.29 -78.55 44.02
N THR A 353 -23.99 -78.25 45.15
CA THR A 353 -23.91 -78.99 46.45
C THR A 353 -24.57 -78.27 47.66
N ILE A 354 -25.65 -78.86 48.20
CA ILE A 354 -26.09 -78.91 49.62
C ILE A 354 -26.85 -80.25 49.72
N GLY A 355 -26.69 -81.18 50.65
CA GLY A 355 -25.87 -81.34 51.85
C GLY A 355 -26.22 -82.72 52.44
N GLY A 356 -25.65 -83.07 53.61
CA GLY A 356 -26.21 -84.11 54.49
C GLY A 356 -25.25 -85.24 54.84
N VAL A 357 -24.47 -85.05 55.91
CA VAL A 357 -23.98 -86.14 56.76
C VAL A 357 -25.03 -86.35 57.86
N VAL A 358 -25.55 -87.56 57.97
CA VAL A 358 -26.46 -87.99 59.03
C VAL A 358 -26.08 -89.39 59.46
N VAL A 359 -25.61 -89.45 60.71
CA VAL A 359 -25.96 -90.47 61.72
C VAL A 359 -25.23 -91.79 61.47
N LEU A 360 -24.32 -92.18 62.37
CA LEU A 360 -24.77 -92.99 63.49
C LEU A 360 -23.69 -93.25 64.55
N LEU A 361 -24.19 -93.27 65.79
CA LEU A 361 -23.81 -94.16 66.91
C LEU A 361 -22.87 -93.54 67.95
N ALA A 362 -23.40 -93.05 69.07
CA ALA A 362 -24.03 -93.77 70.21
C ALA A 362 -22.98 -94.19 71.25
N GLY A 363 -23.14 -93.71 72.50
CA GLY A 363 -22.51 -94.38 73.66
C GLY A 363 -22.09 -93.53 74.86
N GLY A 364 -22.00 -92.20 74.78
CA GLY A 364 -21.33 -91.39 75.83
C GLY A 364 -22.21 -90.62 76.82
N LEU A 365 -23.51 -90.92 76.90
CA LEU A 365 -24.51 -90.07 77.59
C LEU A 365 -24.58 -90.18 79.12
N LEU A 366 -23.55 -90.67 79.83
CA LEU A 366 -23.56 -90.73 81.30
C LEU A 366 -22.42 -89.98 82.02
N GLY A 367 -21.47 -89.37 81.28
CA GLY A 367 -20.51 -88.39 81.84
C GLY A 367 -20.85 -86.91 81.59
N GLY A 368 -21.79 -86.65 80.67
CA GLY A 368 -22.09 -85.31 80.17
C GLY A 368 -22.81 -84.37 81.16
N PHE A 369 -23.51 -84.90 82.16
CA PHE A 369 -24.30 -84.06 83.06
C PHE A 369 -23.43 -83.27 84.07
N TYR A 370 -22.26 -83.79 84.44
CA TYR A 370 -21.33 -83.08 85.35
C TYR A 370 -20.46 -82.04 84.62
N MET A 371 -20.15 -82.26 83.33
CA MET A 371 -19.45 -81.27 82.49
C MET A 371 -20.38 -80.18 81.91
N TYR A 372 -21.66 -80.47 81.67
CA TYR A 372 -22.64 -79.48 81.15
C TYR A 372 -22.97 -78.37 82.17
N SER A 373 -22.95 -78.69 83.46
CA SER A 373 -23.17 -77.73 84.56
C SER A 373 -22.05 -76.69 84.69
N GLN A 374 -20.77 -77.10 84.60
CA GLN A 374 -19.64 -76.15 84.64
C GLN A 374 -19.54 -75.29 83.36
N ALA A 375 -19.80 -75.86 82.18
CA ALA A 375 -19.70 -75.14 80.91
C ALA A 375 -20.70 -73.97 80.79
N ASN A 376 -21.92 -74.12 81.31
CA ASN A 376 -22.94 -73.06 81.27
C ASN A 376 -22.65 -71.91 82.26
N ALA A 377 -22.08 -72.21 83.43
CA ALA A 377 -21.68 -71.20 84.41
C ALA A 377 -20.49 -70.36 83.89
N ALA A 378 -19.50 -71.00 83.25
CA ALA A 378 -18.36 -70.31 82.64
C ALA A 378 -18.78 -69.38 81.49
N LYS A 379 -19.69 -69.85 80.62
CA LYS A 379 -20.24 -69.06 79.51
C LYS A 379 -20.98 -67.81 80.00
N THR A 380 -21.78 -67.94 81.05
CA THR A 380 -22.55 -66.80 81.62
C THR A 380 -21.65 -65.69 82.16
N TRP A 381 -20.53 -66.05 82.82
CA TRP A 381 -19.54 -65.07 83.28
C TRP A 381 -18.75 -64.45 82.12
N ALA A 382 -18.33 -65.27 81.16
CA ALA A 382 -17.65 -64.79 79.96
C ALA A 382 -18.51 -63.81 79.17
N ASP A 383 -19.82 -64.07 79.01
CA ASP A 383 -20.76 -63.20 78.31
C ASP A 383 -20.99 -61.87 79.06
N LYS A 384 -21.04 -61.90 80.40
CA LYS A 384 -21.13 -60.67 81.21
C LYS A 384 -19.89 -59.79 81.08
N ILE A 385 -18.69 -60.40 81.18
CA ILE A 385 -17.42 -59.68 81.01
C ILE A 385 -17.34 -59.14 79.58
N ARG A 386 -17.62 -59.95 78.56
CA ARG A 386 -17.64 -59.51 77.16
C ARG A 386 -18.62 -58.40 76.90
N LYS A 387 -19.82 -58.46 77.46
CA LYS A 387 -20.82 -57.41 77.30
C LYS A 387 -20.33 -56.10 77.92
N ALA A 388 -19.75 -56.14 79.12
CA ALA A 388 -19.15 -54.95 79.73
C ALA A 388 -17.94 -54.42 78.91
N THR A 389 -17.15 -55.31 78.30
CA THR A 389 -16.04 -54.95 77.39
C THR A 389 -16.58 -54.31 76.09
N GLN A 390 -17.65 -54.86 75.50
CA GLN A 390 -18.32 -54.30 74.33
C GLN A 390 -18.94 -52.94 74.62
N ASP A 391 -19.54 -52.78 75.80
CA ASP A 391 -20.10 -51.53 76.30
C ASP A 391 -19.01 -50.52 76.73
N ARG A 392 -17.72 -50.85 76.56
CA ARG A 392 -16.52 -50.08 76.96
C ARG A 392 -16.55 -49.57 78.41
N ASN A 393 -17.27 -50.25 79.30
CA ASN A 393 -17.44 -49.84 80.69
C ASN A 393 -16.34 -50.45 81.56
N LEU A 394 -15.17 -49.81 81.58
CA LEU A 394 -13.96 -50.31 82.25
C LEU A 394 -14.15 -50.58 83.74
N ALA A 395 -14.92 -49.73 84.43
CA ALA A 395 -15.23 -49.90 85.84
C ALA A 395 -16.05 -51.19 86.08
N LEU A 396 -17.05 -51.45 85.22
CA LEU A 396 -17.88 -52.65 85.29
C LEU A 396 -17.11 -53.90 84.86
N VAL A 397 -16.22 -53.81 83.87
CA VAL A 397 -15.33 -54.91 83.44
C VAL A 397 -14.44 -55.36 84.60
N GLN A 398 -13.76 -54.42 85.26
CA GLN A 398 -12.89 -54.74 86.39
C GLN A 398 -13.68 -55.32 87.56
N GLN A 399 -14.85 -54.74 87.86
CA GLN A 399 -15.74 -55.23 88.91
C GLN A 399 -16.23 -56.67 88.64
N LEU A 400 -16.60 -56.99 87.39
CA LEU A 400 -17.08 -58.32 87.00
C LEU A 400 -15.95 -59.37 87.01
N ILE A 401 -14.72 -58.98 86.63
CA ILE A 401 -13.53 -59.83 86.72
C ILE A 401 -13.23 -60.15 88.19
N ASP A 402 -13.17 -59.14 89.06
CA ASP A 402 -12.90 -59.30 90.49
C ASP A 402 -14.00 -60.12 91.19
N GLN A 403 -15.26 -59.94 90.79
CA GLN A 403 -16.39 -60.68 91.33
C GLN A 403 -16.39 -62.15 90.87
N GLN A 404 -16.01 -62.43 89.61
CA GLN A 404 -15.85 -63.79 89.10
C GLN A 404 -14.74 -64.53 89.85
N ASP A 405 -13.58 -63.89 90.06
CA ASP A 405 -12.46 -64.50 90.78
C ASP A 405 -12.79 -64.81 92.25
N LYS A 406 -13.65 -63.99 92.89
CA LYS A 406 -14.11 -64.23 94.26
C LYS A 406 -15.18 -65.32 94.39
N THR A 407 -16.13 -65.37 93.44
CA THR A 407 -17.33 -66.21 93.59
C THR A 407 -17.22 -67.57 92.91
N ALA A 408 -16.38 -67.71 91.89
CA ALA A 408 -16.18 -68.96 91.15
C ALA A 408 -14.73 -69.10 90.66
N PRO A 409 -13.74 -69.20 91.58
CA PRO A 409 -12.31 -69.23 91.24
C PRO A 409 -11.90 -70.47 90.42
N ASN A 410 -12.62 -71.58 90.58
CA ASN A 410 -12.42 -72.81 89.82
C ASN A 410 -12.74 -72.63 88.31
N LEU A 411 -13.51 -71.61 87.93
CA LEU A 411 -13.84 -71.31 86.53
C LEU A 411 -12.77 -70.45 85.84
N SER A 412 -11.82 -69.85 86.56
CA SER A 412 -10.77 -69.01 85.96
C SER A 412 -9.80 -69.82 85.06
N GLY A 413 -9.81 -71.15 85.18
CA GLY A 413 -9.11 -72.07 84.27
C GLY A 413 -9.80 -72.27 82.91
N ASP A 414 -11.09 -71.95 82.80
CA ASP A 414 -11.94 -72.20 81.63
C ASP A 414 -11.56 -71.32 80.43
N ALA A 415 -11.60 -71.90 79.23
CA ALA A 415 -11.19 -71.23 78.00
C ALA A 415 -12.06 -69.99 77.68
N ALA A 416 -13.36 -70.02 77.97
CA ALA A 416 -14.27 -68.91 77.67
C ALA A 416 -13.99 -67.69 78.57
N ILE A 417 -13.73 -67.92 79.86
CA ILE A 417 -13.40 -66.84 80.82
C ILE A 417 -12.01 -66.27 80.54
N LYS A 418 -11.00 -67.10 80.24
CA LYS A 418 -9.67 -66.61 79.86
C LYS A 418 -9.71 -65.73 78.62
N THR A 419 -10.51 -66.11 77.63
CA THR A 419 -10.72 -65.31 76.41
C THR A 419 -11.38 -63.98 76.76
N ALA A 420 -12.47 -63.98 77.53
CA ALA A 420 -13.16 -62.75 77.94
C ALA A 420 -12.27 -61.81 78.78
N LYS A 421 -11.42 -62.36 79.68
CA LYS A 421 -10.43 -61.58 80.43
C LYS A 421 -9.31 -61.03 79.56
N SER A 422 -8.87 -61.78 78.55
CA SER A 422 -7.88 -61.28 77.58
C SER A 422 -8.43 -60.14 76.71
N GLU A 423 -9.70 -60.22 76.31
CA GLU A 423 -10.42 -59.17 75.57
C GLU A 423 -10.59 -57.91 76.46
N ALA A 424 -10.93 -58.08 77.74
CA ALA A 424 -10.97 -57.01 78.72
C ALA A 424 -9.59 -56.36 78.97
N ALA A 425 -8.53 -57.15 79.09
CA ALA A 425 -7.16 -56.65 79.24
C ALA A 425 -6.68 -55.89 77.99
N ALA A 426 -7.06 -56.36 76.79
CA ALA A 426 -6.77 -55.67 75.55
C ALA A 426 -7.46 -54.29 75.49
N LEU A 427 -8.71 -54.18 75.94
CA LEU A 427 -9.44 -52.90 76.03
C LEU A 427 -8.83 -51.95 77.08
N LEU A 428 -8.39 -52.46 78.23
CA LEU A 428 -7.67 -51.65 79.23
C LEU A 428 -6.34 -51.12 78.67
N ALA A 429 -5.60 -51.95 77.94
CA ALA A 429 -4.39 -51.52 77.26
C ALA A 429 -4.65 -50.50 76.12
N GLU A 430 -5.79 -50.61 75.43
CA GLU A 430 -6.26 -49.60 74.46
C GLU A 430 -6.57 -48.26 75.16
N TYR A 431 -7.25 -48.30 76.31
CA TYR A 431 -7.56 -47.10 77.08
C TYR A 431 -6.31 -46.37 77.59
N GLU A 432 -5.33 -47.10 78.14
CA GLU A 432 -4.09 -46.47 78.60
C GLU A 432 -3.25 -45.90 77.44
N ARG A 433 -3.24 -46.59 76.29
CA ARG A 433 -2.57 -46.09 75.08
C ARG A 433 -3.21 -44.80 74.58
N ASP A 434 -4.53 -44.79 74.42
CA ASP A 434 -5.26 -43.63 73.90
C ASP A 434 -5.22 -42.45 74.88
N ARG A 435 -5.25 -42.71 76.20
CA ARG A 435 -5.02 -41.69 77.22
C ARG A 435 -3.61 -41.11 77.15
N GLY A 436 -2.60 -41.94 76.89
CA GLY A 436 -1.22 -41.51 76.67
C GLY A 436 -1.10 -40.60 75.43
N VAL A 437 -1.73 -41.01 74.32
CA VAL A 437 -1.81 -40.23 73.07
C VAL A 437 -2.51 -38.90 73.29
N LEU A 438 -3.65 -38.88 73.97
CA LEU A 438 -4.39 -37.65 74.34
C LEU A 438 -3.50 -36.69 75.13
N THR A 439 -2.80 -37.19 76.15
CA THR A 439 -1.93 -36.37 77.01
C THR A 439 -0.77 -35.77 76.21
N GLY A 440 -0.18 -36.53 75.29
CA GLY A 440 0.87 -36.05 74.38
C GLY A 440 0.38 -34.95 73.43
N ILE A 441 -0.79 -35.15 72.80
CA ILE A 441 -1.37 -34.18 71.86
C ILE A 441 -1.76 -32.87 72.54
N VAL A 442 -2.38 -32.94 73.71
CA VAL A 442 -2.74 -31.73 74.48
C VAL A 442 -1.48 -30.95 74.86
N ALA A 443 -0.40 -31.63 75.27
CA ALA A 443 0.87 -30.99 75.58
C ALA A 443 1.53 -30.34 74.35
N ASP A 444 1.48 -31.00 73.18
CA ASP A 444 1.99 -30.47 71.92
C ASP A 444 1.21 -29.22 71.47
N LEU A 445 -0.13 -29.24 71.58
CA LEU A 445 -1.01 -28.10 71.27
C LEU A 445 -0.75 -26.91 72.20
N ASP A 446 -0.64 -27.16 73.51
CA ASP A 446 -0.34 -26.13 74.51
C ASP A 446 1.05 -25.51 74.30
N SER A 447 2.04 -26.33 73.93
CA SER A 447 3.39 -25.88 73.61
C SER A 447 3.40 -25.00 72.35
N ALA A 448 2.70 -25.42 71.29
CA ALA A 448 2.55 -24.65 70.06
C ALA A 448 1.82 -23.32 70.31
N ALA A 449 0.76 -23.32 71.12
CA ALA A 449 0.03 -22.10 71.49
C ALA A 449 0.92 -21.12 72.28
N LYS A 450 1.66 -21.60 73.29
CA LYS A 450 2.57 -20.76 74.08
C LYS A 450 3.69 -20.15 73.25
N ALA A 451 4.29 -20.95 72.36
CA ALA A 451 5.33 -20.47 71.46
C ALA A 451 4.80 -19.40 70.50
N ALA A 452 3.58 -19.58 69.96
CA ALA A 452 2.97 -18.64 69.04
C ALA A 452 2.47 -17.35 69.69
N GLN A 453 2.03 -17.38 70.95
CA GLN A 453 1.35 -16.26 71.61
C GLN A 453 2.16 -14.95 71.60
N SER A 454 3.46 -15.02 71.89
CA SER A 454 4.34 -13.85 71.95
C SER A 454 4.55 -13.22 70.56
N SER A 455 4.75 -14.04 69.55
CA SER A 455 5.00 -13.57 68.18
C SER A 455 3.74 -13.11 67.45
N VAL A 456 2.57 -13.72 67.72
CA VAL A 456 1.28 -13.26 67.16
C VAL A 456 0.85 -11.90 67.73
N THR A 457 1.33 -11.54 68.93
CA THR A 457 1.03 -10.25 69.59
C THR A 457 2.08 -9.16 69.36
N ASP A 458 3.27 -9.51 68.87
CA ASP A 458 4.32 -8.53 68.53
C ASP A 458 3.93 -7.71 67.30
N ALA A 459 3.70 -6.40 67.47
CA ALA A 459 3.35 -5.48 66.39
C ALA A 459 4.38 -5.45 65.24
N ASN A 460 5.64 -5.79 65.51
CA ASN A 460 6.75 -5.72 64.57
C ASN A 460 7.12 -7.07 63.92
N ALA A 461 6.38 -8.15 64.21
CA ALA A 461 6.61 -9.44 63.60
C ALA A 461 6.57 -9.36 62.06
N SER A 462 7.56 -9.96 61.40
CA SER A 462 7.63 -9.99 59.94
C SER A 462 6.61 -10.98 59.35
N VAL A 463 6.31 -10.85 58.06
CA VAL A 463 5.43 -11.78 57.34
C VAL A 463 5.97 -13.21 57.42
N ASP A 464 7.28 -13.40 57.28
CA ASP A 464 7.93 -14.71 57.34
C ASP A 464 7.82 -15.33 58.74
N ASP A 465 7.99 -14.54 59.80
CA ASP A 465 7.82 -15.01 61.17
C ASP A 465 6.37 -15.50 61.39
N LEU A 466 5.39 -14.70 60.97
CA LEU A 466 3.97 -15.03 61.10
C LEU A 466 3.56 -16.26 60.28
N LEU A 467 4.14 -16.47 59.10
CA LEU A 467 3.90 -17.66 58.26
C LEU A 467 4.50 -18.93 58.90
N ASN A 468 5.71 -18.84 59.44
CA ASN A 468 6.36 -19.94 60.15
C ASN A 468 5.56 -20.37 61.39
N ILE A 469 5.01 -19.39 62.11
CA ILE A 469 4.13 -19.64 63.27
C ILE A 469 2.82 -20.29 62.83
N ALA A 470 2.19 -19.77 61.77
CA ALA A 470 0.98 -20.36 61.22
C ALA A 470 1.20 -21.82 60.77
N GLY A 471 2.35 -22.12 60.15
CA GLY A 471 2.74 -23.48 59.79
C GLY A 471 2.92 -24.39 61.02
N THR A 472 3.55 -23.88 62.07
CA THR A 472 3.75 -24.62 63.33
C THR A 472 2.42 -24.94 64.03
N LEU A 473 1.50 -23.97 64.10
CA LEU A 473 0.16 -24.16 64.66
C LEU A 473 -0.67 -25.14 63.81
N GLN A 474 -0.61 -25.04 62.48
CA GLN A 474 -1.29 -25.97 61.58
C GLN A 474 -0.75 -27.39 61.74
N GLY A 475 0.57 -27.58 61.83
CA GLY A 475 1.16 -28.90 62.06
C GLY A 475 0.73 -29.54 63.39
N ALA A 476 0.51 -28.73 64.43
CA ALA A 476 -0.03 -29.21 65.71
C ALA A 476 -1.51 -29.64 65.58
N ILE A 477 -2.33 -28.90 64.83
CA ILE A 477 -3.72 -29.26 64.51
C ILE A 477 -3.77 -30.56 63.68
N ASP A 478 -2.90 -30.69 62.67
CA ASP A 478 -2.88 -31.86 61.80
C ASP A 478 -2.49 -33.13 62.57
N LYS A 479 -1.51 -33.04 63.48
CA LYS A 479 -1.17 -34.13 64.42
C LYS A 479 -2.35 -34.52 65.31
N ALA A 480 -3.07 -33.55 65.84
CA ALA A 480 -4.25 -33.80 66.67
C ALA A 480 -5.37 -34.49 65.87
N THR A 481 -5.55 -34.09 64.61
CA THR A 481 -6.56 -34.66 63.70
C THR A 481 -6.19 -36.08 63.28
N ALA A 482 -4.90 -36.36 63.04
CA ALA A 482 -4.40 -37.68 62.66
C ALA A 482 -4.54 -38.74 63.76
N ALA A 483 -4.70 -38.33 65.02
CA ALA A 483 -4.83 -39.24 66.16
C ALA A 483 -6.22 -39.88 66.29
N GLY A 484 -7.21 -39.46 65.49
CA GLY A 484 -8.54 -40.04 65.50
C GLY A 484 -9.42 -39.59 66.67
N ASP A 485 -10.52 -40.32 66.92
CA ASP A 485 -11.50 -39.98 67.96
C ASP A 485 -11.04 -40.44 69.35
N LEU A 486 -10.56 -39.49 70.14
CA LEU A 486 -10.14 -39.68 71.54
C LEU A 486 -11.22 -39.30 72.56
N SER A 487 -12.45 -39.04 72.13
CA SER A 487 -13.54 -38.57 73.00
C SER A 487 -13.87 -39.53 74.15
N TRP A 488 -13.61 -40.82 73.96
CA TRP A 488 -13.88 -41.86 74.97
C TRP A 488 -12.85 -41.87 76.11
N VAL A 489 -11.66 -41.27 75.92
CA VAL A 489 -10.62 -41.09 76.95
C VAL A 489 -10.50 -39.64 77.44
N ASP A 490 -11.16 -38.68 76.78
CA ASP A 490 -11.15 -37.25 77.12
C ASP A 490 -12.41 -36.82 77.89
N GLY A 491 -12.63 -37.40 79.07
CA GLY A 491 -13.78 -37.08 79.93
C GLY A 491 -13.85 -35.61 80.37
N GLU A 492 -12.73 -34.89 80.32
CA GLU A 492 -12.62 -33.47 80.71
C GLU A 492 -12.66 -32.50 79.52
N LYS A 493 -12.81 -32.98 78.28
CA LYS A 493 -12.84 -32.17 77.05
C LYS A 493 -11.60 -31.26 76.89
N LYS A 494 -10.42 -31.76 77.25
CA LYS A 494 -9.16 -31.04 77.15
C LYS A 494 -8.72 -30.83 75.71
N LEU A 495 -8.93 -31.82 74.84
CA LEU A 495 -8.51 -31.75 73.44
C LEU A 495 -9.31 -30.70 72.64
N PRO A 496 -10.66 -30.64 72.71
CA PRO A 496 -11.42 -29.57 72.07
C PRO A 496 -11.04 -28.16 72.55
N THR A 497 -10.71 -28.02 73.83
CA THR A 497 -10.32 -26.73 74.43
C THR A 497 -8.96 -26.27 73.91
N ALA A 498 -7.97 -27.16 73.87
CA ALA A 498 -6.64 -26.86 73.32
C ALA A 498 -6.70 -26.55 71.81
N LEU A 499 -7.48 -27.32 71.05
CA LEU A 499 -7.71 -27.07 69.62
C LEU A 499 -8.33 -25.69 69.37
N ALA A 500 -9.32 -25.28 70.16
CA ALA A 500 -9.95 -23.96 70.01
C ALA A 500 -8.94 -22.81 70.21
N GLY A 501 -8.04 -22.92 71.21
CA GLY A 501 -6.99 -21.93 71.46
C GLY A 501 -5.97 -21.83 70.31
N VAL A 502 -5.52 -22.97 69.77
CA VAL A 502 -4.61 -23.02 68.62
C VAL A 502 -5.27 -22.48 67.35
N HIS A 503 -6.55 -22.79 67.11
CA HIS A 503 -7.32 -22.24 65.98
C HIS A 503 -7.47 -20.71 66.05
N GLN A 504 -7.71 -20.16 67.25
CA GLN A 504 -7.79 -18.71 67.44
C GLN A 504 -6.46 -18.01 67.09
N LEU A 505 -5.34 -18.54 67.57
CA LEU A 505 -4.01 -17.99 67.28
C LEU A 505 -3.64 -18.10 65.80
N LEU A 506 -3.99 -19.22 65.16
CA LEU A 506 -3.81 -19.41 63.72
C LEU A 506 -4.62 -18.38 62.91
N GLY A 507 -5.86 -18.12 63.31
CA GLY A 507 -6.70 -17.09 62.70
C GLY A 507 -6.10 -15.69 62.83
N GLN A 508 -5.56 -15.35 64.00
CA GLN A 508 -4.89 -14.07 64.24
C GLN A 508 -3.61 -13.92 63.41
N ALA A 509 -2.76 -14.94 63.37
CA ALA A 509 -1.54 -14.95 62.55
C ALA A 509 -1.86 -14.71 61.07
N ARG A 510 -2.82 -15.47 60.51
CA ARG A 510 -3.26 -15.33 59.11
C ARG A 510 -3.84 -13.95 58.81
N SER A 511 -4.64 -13.39 59.72
CA SER A 511 -5.21 -12.04 59.54
C SER A 511 -4.15 -10.94 59.49
N ARG A 512 -3.07 -11.07 60.27
CA ARG A 512 -1.97 -10.09 60.26
C ARG A 512 -1.11 -10.19 59.02
N VAL A 513 -0.81 -11.40 58.57
CA VAL A 513 -0.14 -11.65 57.28
C VAL A 513 -0.93 -10.99 56.15
N ALA A 514 -2.26 -11.20 56.09
CA ALA A 514 -3.12 -10.58 55.10
C ALA A 514 -3.06 -9.04 55.14
N GLY A 515 -3.13 -8.43 56.32
CA GLY A 515 -3.08 -6.97 56.48
C GLY A 515 -1.73 -6.34 56.06
N GLN A 516 -0.61 -6.99 56.38
CA GLN A 516 0.73 -6.52 55.98
C GLN A 516 0.94 -6.64 54.47
N ILE A 517 0.56 -7.77 53.87
CA ILE A 517 0.62 -7.98 52.42
C ILE A 517 -0.23 -6.93 51.69
N GLN A 518 -1.43 -6.66 52.18
CA GLN A 518 -2.33 -5.69 51.56
C GLN A 518 -1.78 -4.25 51.59
N THR A 519 -1.07 -3.89 52.67
CA THR A 519 -0.38 -2.59 52.78
C THR A 519 0.79 -2.48 51.79
N GLN A 520 1.57 -3.55 51.62
CA GLN A 520 2.65 -3.59 50.63
C GLN A 520 2.14 -3.51 49.19
N ILE A 521 1.03 -4.19 48.89
CA ILE A 521 0.36 -4.13 47.59
C ILE A 521 -0.16 -2.72 47.28
N ALA A 522 -0.75 -2.03 48.27
CA ALA A 522 -1.19 -0.65 48.10
C ALA A 522 -0.03 0.30 47.75
N GLY A 523 1.10 0.20 48.46
CA GLY A 523 2.29 1.00 48.17
C GLY A 523 2.93 0.68 46.82
N LEU A 524 2.87 -0.58 46.37
CA LEU A 524 3.31 -0.94 45.01
C LEU A 524 2.37 -0.39 43.93
N SER A 525 1.05 -0.41 44.17
CA SER A 525 0.07 0.14 43.25
C SER A 525 0.33 1.63 42.98
N GLU A 526 0.58 2.42 44.03
CA GLU A 526 0.88 3.85 43.91
C GLU A 526 2.14 4.10 43.08
N ARG A 527 3.22 3.36 43.35
CA ARG A 527 4.47 3.44 42.59
C ARG A 527 4.32 3.04 41.13
N VAL A 528 3.48 2.04 40.82
CA VAL A 528 3.14 1.66 39.45
C VAL A 528 2.37 2.80 38.75
N ASP A 529 1.42 3.41 39.43
CA ASP A 529 0.63 4.51 38.87
C ASP A 529 1.47 5.77 38.59
N GLU A 530 2.44 6.08 39.44
CA GLU A 530 3.42 7.15 39.20
C GLU A 530 4.35 6.81 38.03
N ALA A 531 4.93 5.61 38.02
CA ALA A 531 5.90 5.20 37.00
C ALA A 531 5.27 5.15 35.60
N VAL A 532 3.99 4.77 35.48
CA VAL A 532 3.28 4.74 34.19
C VAL A 532 3.03 6.14 33.62
N LYS A 533 2.93 7.17 34.47
CA LYS A 533 2.74 8.58 34.06
C LYS A 533 4.01 9.26 33.59
N LEU A 534 5.19 8.69 33.89
CA LEU A 534 6.46 9.27 33.48
C LEU A 534 6.62 9.30 31.95
N PRO A 535 7.34 10.30 31.40
CA PRO A 535 7.80 10.32 30.02
C PRO A 535 8.57 9.05 29.66
N SER A 536 8.46 8.58 28.41
CA SER A 536 8.99 7.28 27.96
C SER A 536 10.51 7.10 28.17
N ASP A 537 11.28 8.18 28.11
CA ASP A 537 12.72 8.22 28.35
C ASP A 537 13.09 8.01 29.84
N GLN A 538 12.22 8.44 30.76
CA GLN A 538 12.41 8.34 32.21
C GLN A 538 11.71 7.12 32.83
N ALA A 539 10.66 6.60 32.18
CA ALA A 539 9.80 5.53 32.70
C ALA A 539 10.43 4.13 32.63
N TYR A 540 11.34 3.88 31.67
CA TYR A 540 11.82 2.52 31.36
C TYR A 540 12.50 1.83 32.56
N GLY A 541 13.47 2.50 33.19
CA GLY A 541 14.19 1.96 34.35
C GLY A 541 13.27 1.62 35.54
N PRO A 542 12.49 2.59 36.05
CA PRO A 542 11.54 2.35 37.15
C PRO A 542 10.55 1.22 36.88
N LEU A 543 9.98 1.15 35.66
CA LEU A 543 9.01 0.12 35.28
C LEU A 543 9.65 -1.28 35.22
N THR A 544 10.88 -1.42 34.73
CA THR A 544 11.58 -2.71 34.75
C THR A 544 11.82 -3.20 36.18
N THR A 545 12.25 -2.31 37.08
CA THR A 545 12.44 -2.64 38.50
C THR A 545 11.11 -3.06 39.15
N LEU A 546 10.03 -2.30 38.93
CA LEU A 546 8.70 -2.61 39.47
C LEU A 546 8.15 -3.94 38.95
N GLY A 547 8.28 -4.22 37.64
CA GLY A 547 7.85 -5.50 37.06
C GLY A 547 8.56 -6.70 37.68
N ASN A 548 9.88 -6.58 37.95
CA ASN A 548 10.62 -7.64 38.64
C ASN A 548 10.16 -7.81 40.10
N THR A 549 9.88 -6.71 40.82
CA THR A 549 9.36 -6.76 42.19
C THR A 549 7.96 -7.40 42.24
N LEU A 550 7.08 -7.06 41.31
CA LEU A 550 5.72 -7.62 41.23
C LEU A 550 5.72 -9.13 41.00
N ARG A 551 6.58 -9.63 40.10
CA ARG A 551 6.73 -11.08 39.87
C ARG A 551 7.32 -11.80 41.09
N ALA A 552 8.35 -11.23 41.71
CA ALA A 552 8.95 -11.80 42.92
C ALA A 552 7.93 -11.89 44.07
N MET A 553 7.08 -10.87 44.25
CA MET A 553 6.00 -10.93 45.24
C MET A 553 4.92 -11.93 44.87
N LYS A 554 4.49 -11.99 43.62
CA LYS A 554 3.44 -12.91 43.17
C LYS A 554 3.75 -14.38 43.50
N ASP A 555 5.03 -14.75 43.48
CA ASP A 555 5.51 -16.11 43.76
C ASP A 555 5.82 -16.35 45.26
N ALA A 556 5.61 -15.36 46.13
CA ALA A 556 5.89 -15.51 47.56
C ALA A 556 4.87 -16.42 48.27
N PRO A 557 5.32 -17.30 49.18
CA PRO A 557 4.43 -18.15 49.98
C PRO A 557 3.55 -17.29 50.91
N GLY A 558 2.28 -17.69 51.08
CA GLY A 558 1.35 -17.01 52.01
C GLY A 558 0.47 -15.92 51.40
N ILE A 559 0.58 -15.64 50.10
CA ILE A 559 -0.30 -14.71 49.39
C ILE A 559 -1.62 -15.39 48.99
N ASP A 560 -2.74 -14.74 49.30
CA ASP A 560 -4.07 -15.19 48.88
C ASP A 560 -4.37 -14.90 47.40
N GLU A 561 -5.43 -15.50 46.86
CA GLU A 561 -5.78 -15.33 45.43
C GLU A 561 -6.18 -13.90 45.06
N SER A 562 -6.70 -13.12 46.01
CA SER A 562 -7.07 -11.71 45.80
C SER A 562 -5.81 -10.86 45.56
N ALA A 563 -4.81 -11.03 46.41
CA ALA A 563 -3.51 -10.36 46.33
C ALA A 563 -2.73 -10.80 45.08
N LYS A 564 -2.74 -12.08 44.71
CA LYS A 564 -2.16 -12.55 43.43
C LYS A 564 -2.82 -11.91 42.22
N SER A 565 -4.15 -11.77 42.23
CA SER A 565 -4.90 -11.11 41.16
C SER A 565 -4.53 -9.63 41.05
N ALA A 566 -4.42 -8.92 42.17
CA ALA A 566 -4.00 -7.52 42.20
C ALA A 566 -2.58 -7.32 41.66
N LEU A 567 -1.62 -8.16 42.08
CA LEU A 567 -0.25 -8.14 41.59
C LEU A 567 -0.17 -8.46 40.08
N ALA A 568 -0.98 -9.40 39.60
CA ALA A 568 -1.05 -9.73 38.17
C ALA A 568 -1.59 -8.57 37.32
N ALA A 569 -2.62 -7.86 37.81
CA ALA A 569 -3.15 -6.67 37.13
C ALA A 569 -2.11 -5.54 37.03
N MET A 570 -1.33 -5.32 38.09
CA MET A 570 -0.21 -4.37 38.09
C MET A 570 0.90 -4.78 37.12
N ASP A 571 1.31 -6.05 37.12
CA ASP A 571 2.34 -6.55 36.21
C ASP A 571 1.90 -6.43 34.75
N GLN A 572 0.61 -6.69 34.46
CA GLN A 572 0.04 -6.46 33.14
C GLN A 572 0.10 -4.97 32.73
N LYS A 573 -0.22 -4.04 33.64
CA LYS A 573 -0.15 -2.60 33.38
C LYS A 573 1.29 -2.15 33.11
N VAL A 574 2.26 -2.64 33.89
CA VAL A 574 3.69 -2.38 33.69
C VAL A 574 4.18 -2.96 32.37
N ALA A 575 3.83 -4.21 32.07
CA ALA A 575 4.21 -4.88 30.82
C ALA A 575 3.64 -4.17 29.59
N ALA A 576 2.38 -3.75 29.64
CA ALA A 576 1.75 -2.97 28.57
C ALA A 576 2.48 -1.64 28.32
N ARG A 577 2.86 -0.92 29.39
CA ARG A 577 3.61 0.34 29.27
C ARG A 577 5.03 0.12 28.73
N LEU A 578 5.75 -0.90 29.19
CA LEU A 578 7.08 -1.25 28.68
C LEU A 578 7.03 -1.63 27.19
N ALA A 579 6.03 -2.42 26.79
CA ALA A 579 5.80 -2.79 25.39
C ALA A 579 5.54 -1.54 24.51
N ALA A 580 4.76 -0.57 25.00
CA ALA A 580 4.52 0.69 24.30
C ALA A 580 5.81 1.54 24.13
N ILE A 581 6.64 1.63 25.19
CA ILE A 581 7.92 2.34 25.15
C ILE A 581 8.87 1.66 24.14
N GLN A 582 8.96 0.34 24.18
CA GLN A 582 9.80 -0.42 23.28
C GLN A 582 9.34 -0.28 21.82
N SER A 583 8.03 -0.38 21.56
CA SER A 583 7.45 -0.15 20.24
C SER A 583 7.80 1.25 19.70
N THR A 584 7.73 2.29 20.55
CA THR A 584 8.11 3.66 20.18
C THR A 584 9.60 3.76 19.82
N ARG A 585 10.48 3.13 20.60
CA ARG A 585 11.93 3.12 20.33
C ARG A 585 12.27 2.38 19.04
N GLU A 586 11.64 1.24 18.81
CA GLU A 586 11.83 0.47 17.58
C GLU A 586 11.35 1.25 16.35
N MET A 587 10.20 1.93 16.45
CA MET A 587 9.69 2.80 15.39
C MET A 587 10.64 3.97 15.11
N ALA A 588 11.20 4.61 16.14
CA ALA A 588 12.22 5.65 15.97
C ALA A 588 13.50 5.12 15.30
N GLY A 589 13.90 3.88 15.62
CA GLY A 589 15.02 3.19 14.97
C GLY A 589 14.78 2.96 13.48
N GLU A 590 13.61 2.44 13.09
CA GLU A 590 13.26 2.26 11.68
C GLU A 590 13.13 3.60 10.94
N MET A 591 12.61 4.64 11.60
CA MET A 591 12.57 5.98 11.02
C MET A 591 13.98 6.52 10.74
N GLN A 592 14.94 6.25 11.63
CA GLN A 592 16.34 6.59 11.41
C GLN A 592 16.97 5.78 10.27
N ASN A 593 16.60 4.49 10.13
CA ASN A 593 17.01 3.68 8.99
C ASN A 593 16.54 4.30 7.67
N ILE A 594 15.27 4.73 7.58
CA ILE A 594 14.72 5.44 6.42
C ILE A 594 15.53 6.72 6.10
N ARG A 595 15.81 7.55 7.10
CA ARG A 595 16.62 8.77 6.95
C ARG A 595 18.03 8.50 6.42
N SER A 596 18.59 7.33 6.73
CA SER A 596 19.94 6.93 6.31
C SER A 596 19.98 6.28 4.92
N ALA A 597 18.87 5.69 4.49
CA ALA A 597 18.72 4.90 3.26
C ALA A 597 18.47 5.76 2.00
N VAL A 598 18.86 7.04 2.02
CA VAL A 598 18.56 8.03 0.96
C VAL A 598 19.58 8.06 -0.18
N VAL A 599 20.52 7.12 -0.20
CA VAL A 599 21.61 7.06 -1.17
C VAL A 599 21.17 6.45 -2.50
N SER A 600 20.20 5.53 -2.46
CA SER A 600 19.62 4.91 -3.64
C SER A 600 18.13 4.63 -3.44
N SER A 601 17.36 4.65 -4.53
CA SER A 601 15.93 4.35 -4.47
C SER A 601 15.66 2.93 -3.98
N ASP A 602 16.56 2.00 -4.25
CA ASP A 602 16.44 0.59 -3.83
C ASP A 602 16.64 0.43 -2.32
N ASP A 603 17.60 1.14 -1.73
CA ASP A 603 17.83 1.11 -0.29
C ASP A 603 16.69 1.80 0.45
N LEU A 604 16.21 2.92 -0.06
CA LEU A 604 15.04 3.60 0.50
C LEU A 604 13.80 2.70 0.41
N LYS A 605 13.60 2.01 -0.72
CA LYS A 605 12.51 1.05 -0.89
C LYS A 605 12.56 -0.04 0.17
N LYS A 606 13.73 -0.64 0.40
CA LYS A 606 13.91 -1.68 1.43
C LYS A 606 13.58 -1.13 2.83
N ALA A 607 14.08 0.06 3.17
CA ALA A 607 13.82 0.67 4.48
C ALA A 607 12.34 0.99 4.70
N LEU A 608 11.65 1.54 3.69
CA LEU A 608 10.20 1.79 3.76
C LEU A 608 9.43 0.48 3.89
N GLN A 609 9.75 -0.54 3.09
CA GLN A 609 9.09 -1.85 3.15
C GLN A 609 9.26 -2.52 4.52
N GLN A 610 10.46 -2.43 5.11
CA GLN A 610 10.74 -2.93 6.46
C GLN A 610 9.87 -2.21 7.50
N PHE A 611 9.77 -0.88 7.43
CA PHE A 611 8.90 -0.10 8.32
C PHE A 611 7.44 -0.53 8.18
N THR A 612 6.90 -0.57 6.96
CA THR A 612 5.48 -0.89 6.71
C THR A 612 5.13 -2.33 7.11
N ALA A 613 6.07 -3.26 7.00
CA ALA A 613 5.87 -4.64 7.44
C ALA A 613 5.89 -4.78 8.97
N LYS A 614 6.73 -4.01 9.65
CA LYS A 614 6.87 -4.04 11.10
C LYS A 614 5.78 -3.25 11.84
N PHE A 615 5.27 -2.18 11.23
CA PHE A 615 4.28 -1.28 11.81
C PHE A 615 3.09 -1.03 10.84
N PRO A 616 2.27 -2.05 10.54
CA PRO A 616 1.18 -1.93 9.57
C PRO A 616 0.13 -0.88 9.95
N ASP A 617 -0.12 -0.68 11.25
CA ASP A 617 -1.13 0.24 11.78
C ASP A 617 -0.59 1.65 12.09
N ALA A 618 0.69 1.92 11.80
CA ALA A 618 1.26 3.25 12.03
C ALA A 618 0.67 4.29 11.05
N PRO A 619 0.43 5.55 11.49
CA PRO A 619 -0.14 6.59 10.63
C PRO A 619 0.63 6.83 9.33
N GLN A 620 1.96 6.64 9.35
CA GLN A 620 2.84 6.84 8.19
C GLN A 620 2.75 5.71 7.16
N THR A 621 2.24 4.52 7.52
CA THR A 621 2.33 3.32 6.67
C THR A 621 1.56 3.45 5.36
N ALA A 622 0.40 4.12 5.37
CA ALA A 622 -0.35 4.40 4.15
C ALA A 622 0.45 5.29 3.18
N GLU A 623 1.08 6.35 3.69
CA GLU A 623 1.91 7.25 2.88
C GLU A 623 3.20 6.56 2.42
N PHE A 624 3.88 5.77 3.26
CA PHE A 624 5.06 5.01 2.85
C PHE A 624 4.78 3.97 1.78
N ASN A 625 3.64 3.28 1.85
CA ASN A 625 3.19 2.39 0.77
C ASN A 625 3.00 3.15 -0.55
N GLU A 626 2.48 4.38 -0.49
CA GLU A 626 2.33 5.23 -1.65
C GLU A 626 3.68 5.72 -2.20
N ALA A 627 4.63 6.08 -1.32
CA ALA A 627 5.99 6.41 -1.72
C ALA A 627 6.71 5.22 -2.38
N ILE A 628 6.54 3.99 -1.86
CA ILE A 628 7.13 2.77 -2.42
C ILE A 628 6.70 2.57 -3.88
N LYS A 629 5.43 2.80 -4.22
CA LYS A 629 4.93 2.70 -5.61
C LYS A 629 5.62 3.70 -6.53
N ARG A 630 5.99 4.87 -6.01
CA ARG A 630 6.58 5.99 -6.75
C ARG A 630 8.09 5.92 -6.90
N LEU A 631 8.77 5.08 -6.12
CA LEU A 631 10.23 4.93 -6.19
C LEU A 631 10.74 4.43 -7.54
N ASN A 632 9.89 3.85 -8.41
CA ASN A 632 10.30 3.54 -9.78
C ASN A 632 10.65 4.80 -10.59
N GLY A 633 9.94 5.92 -10.36
CA GLY A 633 10.29 7.21 -10.98
C GLY A 633 11.60 7.79 -10.44
N ALA A 634 11.88 7.58 -9.15
CA ALA A 634 13.17 7.91 -8.56
C ALA A 634 14.32 7.07 -9.16
N LYS A 635 14.08 5.77 -9.34
CA LYS A 635 15.03 4.85 -10.01
C LYS A 635 15.33 5.28 -11.43
N ALA A 636 14.32 5.75 -12.16
CA ALA A 636 14.50 6.28 -13.51
C ALA A 636 15.46 7.47 -13.56
N ILE A 637 15.44 8.36 -12.56
CA ILE A 637 16.36 9.50 -12.47
C ILE A 637 17.80 9.02 -12.22
N GLU A 638 17.98 8.07 -11.29
CA GLU A 638 19.30 7.47 -11.04
C GLU A 638 19.86 6.79 -12.28
N ALA A 639 19.03 6.00 -12.98
CA ALA A 639 19.44 5.33 -14.21
C ALA A 639 19.79 6.32 -15.33
N TRP A 640 19.11 7.47 -15.43
CA TRP A 640 19.44 8.49 -16.40
C TRP A 640 20.82 9.10 -16.13
N ARG A 641 21.17 9.30 -14.86
CA ARG A 641 22.49 9.78 -14.47
C ARG A 641 23.61 8.84 -14.94
N ASP A 642 23.42 7.54 -14.84
CA ASP A 642 24.39 6.57 -15.36
C ASP A 642 24.59 6.72 -16.88
N VAL A 643 23.49 6.97 -17.61
CA VAL A 643 23.56 7.29 -19.04
C VAL A 643 24.31 8.60 -19.26
N GLN A 644 24.02 9.67 -18.51
CA GLN A 644 24.71 10.96 -18.62
C GLN A 644 26.22 10.86 -18.37
N ILE A 645 26.65 10.07 -17.38
CA ILE A 645 28.07 9.80 -17.12
C ILE A 645 28.73 9.23 -18.38
N SER A 646 28.06 8.32 -19.09
CA SER A 646 28.55 7.77 -20.35
C SER A 646 28.61 8.79 -21.51
N LEU A 647 27.80 9.86 -21.44
CA LEU A 647 27.81 10.96 -22.42
C LEU A 647 28.93 11.96 -22.18
N ASN A 648 29.45 12.05 -20.94
CA ASN A 648 30.54 12.95 -20.54
C ASN A 648 30.32 14.41 -20.98
N GLY A 649 29.10 14.91 -20.82
CA GLY A 649 28.69 16.28 -21.19
C GLY A 649 28.64 16.58 -22.70
N LYS A 650 28.97 15.63 -23.58
CA LYS A 650 28.98 15.81 -25.03
C LYS A 650 27.66 15.36 -25.64
N PHE A 651 26.63 16.20 -25.60
CA PHE A 651 25.30 15.85 -26.14
C PHE A 651 25.23 15.81 -27.67
N VAL A 652 26.06 16.61 -28.36
CA VAL A 652 26.20 16.51 -29.81
C VAL A 652 27.06 15.28 -30.14
N PRO A 653 26.58 14.33 -30.98
CA PRO A 653 27.37 13.19 -31.40
C PRO A 653 28.40 13.61 -32.46
N ALA A 654 29.62 13.09 -32.34
CA ALA A 654 30.69 13.39 -33.30
C ALA A 654 30.59 12.56 -34.60
N THR A 655 29.95 11.39 -34.54
CA THR A 655 29.82 10.48 -35.69
C THR A 655 28.46 9.79 -35.68
N SER A 656 28.04 9.29 -36.85
CA SER A 656 26.83 8.48 -36.98
C SER A 656 26.83 7.26 -36.05
N ALA A 657 27.96 6.57 -35.91
CA ALA A 657 28.09 5.42 -35.00
C ALA A 657 27.86 5.79 -33.52
N VAL A 658 28.38 6.95 -33.09
CA VAL A 658 28.14 7.45 -31.72
C VAL A 658 26.67 7.83 -31.53
N ALA A 659 26.05 8.46 -32.52
CA ALA A 659 24.62 8.79 -32.49
C ALA A 659 23.76 7.52 -32.36
N ALA A 660 23.99 6.51 -33.21
CA ALA A 660 23.26 5.25 -33.20
C ALA A 660 23.36 4.52 -31.85
N LYS A 661 24.57 4.43 -31.28
CA LYS A 661 24.79 3.83 -29.95
C LYS A 661 23.99 4.54 -28.86
N ARG A 662 23.90 5.87 -28.90
CA ARG A 662 23.11 6.66 -27.95
C ARG A 662 21.61 6.47 -28.14
N VAL A 663 21.13 6.31 -29.37
CA VAL A 663 19.74 5.96 -29.65
C VAL A 663 19.38 4.61 -29.02
N GLU A 664 20.25 3.61 -29.13
CA GLU A 664 20.06 2.31 -28.49
C GLU A 664 19.96 2.43 -26.96
N GLN A 665 20.90 3.16 -26.34
CA GLN A 665 20.90 3.41 -24.89
C GLN A 665 19.61 4.13 -24.43
N LEU A 666 19.17 5.15 -25.16
CA LEU A 666 17.92 5.88 -24.85
C LEU A 666 16.69 5.02 -25.07
N THR A 667 16.67 4.18 -26.10
CA THR A 667 15.55 3.28 -26.38
C THR A 667 15.42 2.25 -25.26
N ALA A 668 16.54 1.67 -24.81
CA ALA A 668 16.55 0.78 -23.66
C ALA A 668 16.04 1.49 -22.39
N TYR A 669 16.53 2.70 -22.11
CA TYR A 669 16.07 3.51 -20.97
C TYR A 669 14.57 3.78 -21.03
N LEU A 670 14.06 4.30 -22.14
CA LEU A 670 12.64 4.66 -22.31
C LEU A 670 11.72 3.44 -22.27
N THR A 671 12.22 2.26 -22.67
CA THR A 671 11.48 1.00 -22.57
C THR A 671 11.39 0.53 -21.12
N THR A 672 12.48 0.63 -20.35
CA THR A 672 12.49 0.23 -18.93
C THR A 672 11.75 1.23 -18.04
N TYR A 673 11.81 2.52 -18.36
CA TYR A 673 11.28 3.61 -17.53
C TYR A 673 10.31 4.52 -18.32
N ALA A 674 9.24 3.93 -18.87
CA ALA A 674 8.26 4.66 -19.67
C ALA A 674 7.67 5.88 -18.93
N ASP A 675 7.37 5.72 -17.63
CA ASP A 675 6.78 6.77 -16.77
C ASP A 675 7.82 7.72 -16.15
N SER A 676 9.06 7.72 -16.68
CA SER A 676 10.10 8.63 -16.21
C SER A 676 9.68 10.09 -16.38
N PRO A 677 9.95 10.97 -15.40
CA PRO A 677 9.72 12.40 -15.57
C PRO A 677 10.59 13.05 -16.65
N LEU A 678 11.61 12.33 -17.13
CA LEU A 678 12.49 12.78 -18.19
C LEU A 678 12.04 12.29 -19.58
N SER A 679 11.06 11.38 -19.66
CA SER A 679 10.62 10.77 -20.92
C SER A 679 10.38 11.77 -22.06
N PRO A 680 9.65 12.89 -21.88
CA PRO A 680 9.39 13.83 -22.98
C PRO A 680 10.68 14.44 -23.59
N ALA A 681 11.60 14.86 -22.72
CA ALA A 681 12.88 15.43 -23.14
C ALA A 681 13.77 14.38 -23.81
N LEU A 682 13.79 13.16 -23.26
CA LEU A 682 14.60 12.05 -23.77
C LEU A 682 14.07 11.48 -25.08
N THR A 683 12.76 11.46 -25.31
CA THR A 683 12.16 11.13 -26.61
C THR A 683 12.59 12.15 -27.67
N THR A 684 12.52 13.43 -27.34
CA THR A 684 12.96 14.51 -28.25
C THR A 684 14.46 14.37 -28.56
N TYR A 685 15.28 14.04 -27.56
CA TYR A 685 16.72 13.83 -27.75
C TYR A 685 17.02 12.56 -28.54
N ALA A 686 16.26 11.48 -28.35
CA ALA A 686 16.38 10.28 -29.16
C ALA A 686 16.07 10.59 -30.64
N ASP A 687 15.04 11.39 -30.93
CA ASP A 687 14.72 11.80 -32.29
C ASP A 687 15.78 12.71 -32.91
N TYR A 688 16.36 13.62 -32.12
CA TYR A 688 17.54 14.39 -32.53
C TYR A 688 18.71 13.46 -32.91
N LEU A 689 19.01 12.45 -32.11
CA LEU A 689 20.11 11.50 -32.36
C LEU A 689 19.84 10.59 -33.56
N LYS A 690 18.59 10.16 -33.79
CA LYS A 690 18.20 9.42 -35.01
C LYS A 690 18.51 10.25 -36.26
N ARG A 691 18.10 11.52 -36.26
CA ARG A 691 18.38 12.44 -37.38
C ARG A 691 19.88 12.71 -37.53
N ALA A 692 20.62 12.81 -36.43
CA ALA A 692 22.08 12.91 -36.46
C ALA A 692 22.74 11.64 -37.04
N THR A 693 22.17 10.46 -36.79
CA THR A 693 22.66 9.19 -37.33
C THR A 693 22.59 9.20 -38.86
N GLU A 694 21.48 9.68 -39.41
CA GLU A 694 21.29 9.80 -40.86
C GLU A 694 22.09 10.97 -41.46
N GLY A 695 22.13 12.12 -40.79
CA GLY A 695 22.83 13.32 -41.24
C GLY A 695 24.36 13.22 -41.22
N LEU A 696 24.92 12.35 -40.37
CA LEU A 696 26.36 12.10 -40.24
C LEU A 696 26.82 10.78 -40.88
N ALA A 697 25.93 10.07 -41.57
CA ALA A 697 26.30 8.85 -42.28
C ALA A 697 27.30 9.16 -43.41
N GLU A 698 28.13 8.17 -43.79
CA GLU A 698 29.08 8.31 -44.91
C GLU A 698 28.38 8.81 -46.19
N ARG A 699 27.20 8.24 -46.44
CA ARG A 699 26.24 8.76 -47.40
C ARG A 699 25.08 9.39 -46.62
N ASN A 700 25.18 10.69 -46.36
CA ASN A 700 24.23 11.40 -45.50
C ASN A 700 22.87 11.64 -46.18
N THR A 701 21.85 11.99 -45.40
CA THR A 701 20.48 12.27 -45.88
C THR A 701 20.45 13.30 -47.02
N TRP A 702 21.34 14.30 -47.00
CA TRP A 702 21.43 15.31 -48.05
C TRP A 702 21.89 14.70 -49.37
N GLN A 703 22.93 13.86 -49.33
CA GLN A 703 23.39 13.10 -50.51
C GLN A 703 22.28 12.19 -51.01
N ASP A 704 21.65 11.41 -50.13
CA ASP A 704 20.63 10.45 -50.52
C ASP A 704 19.42 11.09 -51.20
N LYS A 705 18.93 12.20 -50.64
CA LYS A 705 17.68 12.80 -51.12
C LYS A 705 17.87 13.79 -52.26
N LEU A 706 19.06 14.39 -52.40
CA LEU A 706 19.35 15.37 -53.46
C LEU A 706 20.18 14.81 -54.63
N ALA A 707 20.84 13.65 -54.48
CA ALA A 707 21.72 13.10 -55.52
C ALA A 707 21.02 12.98 -56.88
N ASP A 708 19.83 12.37 -56.93
CA ASP A 708 19.14 12.14 -58.21
C ASP A 708 18.75 13.46 -58.90
N LEU A 709 18.30 14.45 -58.12
CA LEU A 709 17.96 15.77 -58.63
C LEU A 709 19.19 16.51 -59.14
N LEU A 710 20.28 16.50 -58.37
CA LEU A 710 21.51 17.20 -58.70
C LEU A 710 22.26 16.51 -59.84
N ALA A 711 22.16 15.19 -59.98
CA ALA A 711 22.77 14.41 -61.05
C ALA A 711 21.94 14.40 -62.34
N ALA A 712 20.65 14.77 -62.29
CA ALA A 712 19.79 14.81 -63.46
C ALA A 712 20.44 15.65 -64.58
N PRO A 713 20.62 15.13 -65.81
CA PRO A 713 21.37 15.84 -66.87
C PRO A 713 20.79 17.22 -67.22
N THR A 714 19.48 17.41 -67.07
CA THR A 714 18.78 18.70 -67.26
C THR A 714 19.11 19.73 -66.17
N VAL A 715 19.70 19.28 -65.06
CA VAL A 715 20.15 20.09 -63.93
C VAL A 715 21.68 20.23 -63.96
N SER A 716 22.46 19.15 -64.09
CA SER A 716 23.94 19.15 -63.94
C SER A 716 24.75 19.46 -65.20
N GLU A 717 24.25 19.09 -66.38
CA GLU A 717 25.03 19.08 -67.62
C GLU A 717 24.55 20.10 -68.66
N ILE A 718 23.39 20.71 -68.41
CA ILE A 718 22.75 21.57 -69.38
C ILE A 718 23.54 22.87 -69.62
N SER A 719 23.72 23.17 -70.90
CA SER A 719 24.43 24.33 -71.39
C SER A 719 23.59 25.03 -72.45
N TYR A 720 24.00 26.23 -72.87
CA TYR A 720 23.37 26.93 -73.98
C TYR A 720 24.38 27.40 -75.02
N MET A 721 23.88 27.55 -76.24
CA MET A 721 24.54 28.20 -77.36
C MET A 721 23.78 29.48 -77.70
N GLU A 722 24.47 30.61 -77.77
CA GLU A 722 23.86 31.89 -78.11
C GLU A 722 24.21 32.29 -79.54
N VAL A 723 23.20 32.75 -80.28
CA VAL A 723 23.34 33.28 -81.64
C VAL A 723 23.43 34.81 -81.58
N SER A 724 24.11 35.41 -82.55
CA SER A 724 24.25 36.87 -82.73
C SER A 724 22.92 37.64 -82.69
N ASP A 725 21.80 37.01 -83.05
CA ASP A 725 20.45 37.59 -83.01
C ASP A 725 19.77 37.52 -81.62
N GLY A 726 20.46 36.97 -80.61
CA GLY A 726 19.95 36.82 -79.25
C GLY A 726 19.23 35.50 -78.97
N SER A 727 19.07 34.63 -79.97
CA SER A 727 18.44 33.30 -79.77
C SER A 727 19.37 32.39 -78.96
N THR A 728 18.83 31.69 -77.97
CA THR A 728 19.54 30.72 -77.15
C THR A 728 19.01 29.31 -77.36
N TYR A 729 19.90 28.35 -77.62
CA TYR A 729 19.57 26.94 -77.80
C TYR A 729 20.18 26.11 -76.69
N LEU A 730 19.36 25.30 -76.01
CA LEU A 730 19.81 24.41 -74.95
C LEU A 730 20.52 23.19 -75.54
N VAL A 731 21.66 22.81 -74.97
CA VAL A 731 22.48 21.68 -75.41
C VAL A 731 22.92 20.86 -74.18
N MET A 732 23.15 19.56 -74.35
CA MET A 732 23.70 18.68 -73.30
C MET A 732 25.08 18.16 -73.71
N GLY A 733 26.07 18.38 -72.84
CA GLY A 733 27.46 17.98 -73.04
C GLY A 733 28.16 18.71 -74.18
N ASP A 734 29.27 18.12 -74.64
CA ASP A 734 30.00 18.62 -75.80
C ASP A 734 29.16 18.50 -77.07
N ILE A 735 29.22 19.54 -77.92
CA ILE A 735 28.50 19.56 -79.19
C ILE A 735 29.45 19.35 -80.35
N LYS A 736 29.06 18.49 -81.30
CA LYS A 736 29.71 18.39 -82.59
C LYS A 736 29.19 19.50 -83.51
N LYS A 737 30.07 20.44 -83.86
CA LYS A 737 29.77 21.52 -84.81
C LYS A 737 30.14 21.10 -86.22
N ILE A 738 29.26 21.42 -87.18
CA ILE A 738 29.51 21.22 -88.61
C ILE A 738 29.49 22.61 -89.25
N GLU A 739 30.64 23.06 -89.75
CA GLU A 739 30.75 24.32 -90.48
C GLU A 739 30.65 24.08 -91.97
N ARG A 740 29.80 24.85 -92.66
CA ARG A 740 29.68 24.82 -94.12
C ARG A 740 30.02 26.20 -94.67
N LYS A 741 31.05 26.27 -95.51
CA LYS A 741 31.46 27.50 -96.20
C LYS A 741 30.89 27.53 -97.62
N ILE A 742 30.03 28.49 -97.93
CA ILE A 742 29.52 28.76 -99.28
C ILE A 742 29.67 30.26 -99.54
N ASN A 743 30.29 30.65 -100.67
CA ASN A 743 30.43 32.05 -101.09
C ASN A 743 30.96 33.01 -100.01
N ASN A 744 32.03 32.61 -99.30
CA ASN A 744 32.65 33.38 -98.20
C ASN A 744 31.77 33.60 -96.95
N GLN A 745 30.61 32.92 -96.86
CA GLN A 745 29.76 32.87 -95.67
C GLN A 745 29.89 31.52 -94.96
N VAL A 746 29.88 31.54 -93.63
CA VAL A 746 30.00 30.35 -92.78
C VAL A 746 28.65 30.09 -92.10
N SER A 747 27.99 28.99 -92.45
CA SER A 747 26.86 28.46 -91.68
C SER A 747 27.36 27.41 -90.69
N VAL A 748 26.82 27.41 -89.47
CA VAL A 748 27.20 26.43 -88.44
C VAL A 748 25.98 25.62 -88.02
N SER A 749 26.07 24.29 -88.09
CA SER A 749 25.04 23.37 -87.61
C SER A 749 25.49 22.61 -86.36
N PHE A 750 24.59 22.43 -85.40
CA PHE A 750 24.82 21.65 -84.18
C PHE A 750 23.52 21.01 -83.65
N GLN A 751 23.64 20.03 -82.74
CA GLN A 751 22.49 19.39 -82.09
C GLN A 751 22.10 20.15 -80.82
N ALA A 752 20.83 20.56 -80.73
CA ALA A 752 20.22 21.16 -79.53
C ALA A 752 19.09 20.29 -78.99
N LEU A 753 18.64 20.54 -77.77
CA LEU A 753 17.48 19.89 -77.18
C LEU A 753 16.19 20.38 -77.83
N ASN A 754 15.26 19.47 -78.05
CA ASN A 754 13.90 19.84 -78.44
C ASN A 754 13.12 20.29 -77.21
N LEU A 755 12.71 21.56 -77.14
CA LEU A 755 11.96 22.11 -76.00
C LEU A 755 10.57 21.47 -75.82
N LYS A 756 10.04 20.77 -76.84
CA LYS A 756 8.77 20.02 -76.71
C LYS A 756 8.98 18.59 -76.18
N ASP A 757 10.19 18.06 -76.26
CA ASP A 757 10.55 16.70 -75.86
C ASP A 757 12.06 16.66 -75.59
N LEU A 758 12.45 16.89 -74.33
CA LEU A 758 13.86 16.98 -73.93
C LEU A 758 14.67 15.69 -74.18
N ALA A 759 14.00 14.56 -74.43
CA ALA A 759 14.65 13.31 -74.80
C ALA A 759 15.12 13.30 -76.27
N LYS A 760 14.63 14.24 -77.10
CA LYS A 760 14.98 14.35 -78.52
C LYS A 760 15.94 15.51 -78.76
N ARG A 761 16.87 15.30 -79.69
CA ARG A 761 17.75 16.33 -80.22
C ARG A 761 17.25 16.83 -81.57
N VAL A 762 17.43 18.11 -81.85
CA VAL A 762 17.11 18.77 -83.11
C VAL A 762 18.35 19.44 -83.67
N THR A 763 18.53 19.34 -85.00
CA THR A 763 19.63 20.02 -85.67
C THR A 763 19.26 21.49 -85.86
N ILE A 764 20.08 22.38 -85.30
CA ILE A 764 19.97 23.83 -85.48
C ILE A 764 21.03 24.24 -86.47
N THR A 765 20.64 24.96 -87.53
CA THR A 765 21.55 25.57 -88.50
C THR A 765 21.47 27.08 -88.35
N VAL A 766 22.61 27.70 -88.06
CA VAL A 766 22.77 29.15 -87.99
C VAL A 766 23.37 29.61 -89.30
N ASP A 767 22.53 30.18 -90.17
CA ASP A 767 22.94 30.70 -91.47
C ASP A 767 23.42 32.16 -91.39
N ALA A 768 24.38 32.50 -92.26
CA ALA A 768 24.85 33.88 -92.40
C ALA A 768 23.70 34.85 -92.73
N PRO A 769 23.71 36.10 -92.21
CA PRO A 769 24.80 36.75 -91.50
C PRO A 769 24.88 36.41 -90.00
N LYS A 770 24.00 35.53 -89.48
CA LYS A 770 24.02 35.17 -88.07
C LYS A 770 25.25 34.31 -87.75
N THR A 771 25.90 34.61 -86.64
CA THR A 771 27.03 33.83 -86.10
C THR A 771 26.71 33.33 -84.70
N LEU A 772 27.45 32.32 -84.23
CA LEU A 772 27.42 31.93 -82.82
C LEU A 772 28.25 32.94 -81.99
N LYS A 773 27.64 33.51 -80.95
CA LYS A 773 28.35 34.35 -79.97
C LYS A 773 29.26 33.53 -79.08
N THR A 774 28.87 32.29 -78.78
CA THR A 774 29.66 31.38 -77.93
C THR A 774 30.39 30.33 -78.76
N ALA A 775 31.72 30.31 -78.65
CA ALA A 775 32.58 29.35 -79.37
C ALA A 775 32.45 27.93 -78.80
N THR A 776 31.96 27.76 -77.57
CA THR A 776 31.67 26.48 -76.92
C THR A 776 30.35 26.59 -76.13
N PRO A 777 29.69 25.46 -75.80
CA PRO A 777 28.55 25.47 -74.90
C PRO A 777 28.87 26.16 -73.57
N VAL A 778 28.02 27.08 -73.14
CA VAL A 778 28.15 27.75 -71.84
C VAL A 778 27.23 27.08 -70.84
N LYS A 779 27.78 26.51 -69.76
CA LYS A 779 26.97 25.90 -68.69
C LYS A 779 25.98 26.91 -68.12
N LEU A 780 24.73 26.48 -67.96
CA LEU A 780 23.71 27.31 -67.31
C LEU A 780 24.07 27.54 -65.83
N PRO A 781 23.63 28.67 -65.23
CA PRO A 781 23.94 28.98 -63.83
C PRO A 781 23.55 27.87 -62.86
N HIS A 782 22.37 27.26 -63.02
CA HIS A 782 21.93 26.16 -62.16
C HIS A 782 22.73 24.87 -62.35
N ALA A 783 23.33 24.65 -63.53
CA ALA A 783 24.23 23.53 -63.75
C ALA A 783 25.59 23.72 -63.06
N LYS A 784 26.10 24.95 -63.02
CA LYS A 784 27.27 25.29 -62.19
C LYS A 784 26.94 25.12 -60.71
N PHE A 785 25.77 25.60 -60.29
CA PHE A 785 25.27 25.46 -58.93
C PHE A 785 25.15 23.98 -58.51
N ALA A 786 24.49 23.14 -59.30
CA ALA A 786 24.28 21.73 -58.99
C ALA A 786 25.58 20.94 -58.84
N ASN A 787 26.56 21.19 -59.72
CA ASN A 787 27.89 20.57 -59.61
C ASN A 787 28.60 21.00 -58.32
N LEU A 788 28.55 22.30 -57.98
CA LEU A 788 29.15 22.82 -56.76
C LEU A 788 28.50 22.24 -55.50
N ILE A 789 27.17 22.20 -55.45
CA ILE A 789 26.43 21.62 -54.32
C ILE A 789 26.70 20.12 -54.20
N SER A 790 26.82 19.38 -55.31
CA SER A 790 27.16 17.95 -55.29
C SER A 790 28.50 17.66 -54.60
N ASP A 791 29.46 18.59 -54.70
CA ASP A 791 30.74 18.48 -53.99
C ASP A 791 30.67 19.01 -52.56
N GLU A 792 29.99 20.13 -52.31
CA GLU A 792 29.81 20.71 -50.97
C GLU A 792 29.04 19.76 -50.02
N ILE A 793 28.02 19.04 -50.50
CA ILE A 793 27.26 18.09 -49.67
C ILE A 793 28.18 16.98 -49.08
N LYS A 794 29.30 16.65 -49.74
CA LYS A 794 30.28 15.68 -49.24
C LYS A 794 31.08 16.18 -48.03
N THR A 795 31.04 17.48 -47.78
CA THR A 795 31.75 18.14 -46.66
C THR A 795 30.87 18.36 -45.43
N VAL A 796 29.64 17.83 -45.45
CA VAL A 796 28.74 17.89 -44.29
C VAL A 796 29.31 17.07 -43.14
N ASP A 797 29.39 17.66 -41.95
CA ASP A 797 30.04 17.13 -40.75
C ASP A 797 29.25 17.43 -39.46
N GLU A 798 29.85 17.14 -38.30
CA GLU A 798 29.26 17.36 -36.97
C GLU A 798 28.86 18.81 -36.68
N ASN A 799 29.45 19.78 -37.37
CA ASN A 799 29.23 21.21 -37.12
C ASN A 799 28.09 21.78 -37.96
N ASN A 800 27.79 21.19 -39.12
CA ASN A 800 26.88 21.78 -40.08
C ASN A 800 25.74 20.86 -40.56
N TRP A 801 25.69 19.58 -40.19
CA TRP A 801 24.69 18.64 -40.73
C TRP A 801 23.24 19.09 -40.58
N ASP A 802 22.89 19.81 -39.51
CA ASP A 802 21.55 20.31 -39.23
C ASP A 802 21.33 21.78 -39.62
N THR A 803 22.38 22.48 -40.06
CA THR A 803 22.29 23.86 -40.55
C THR A 803 22.53 23.99 -42.06
N TYR A 804 23.12 22.98 -42.69
CA TYR A 804 23.48 22.96 -44.12
C TYR A 804 22.28 23.26 -45.02
N GLY A 805 21.13 22.63 -44.75
CA GLY A 805 19.90 22.86 -45.50
C GLY A 805 19.37 24.28 -45.43
N ILE A 806 19.53 24.92 -44.27
CA ILE A 806 19.11 26.31 -44.06
C ILE A 806 20.00 27.24 -44.89
N ASP A 807 21.32 27.01 -44.89
CA ASP A 807 22.26 27.78 -45.71
C ASP A 807 22.04 27.57 -47.20
N LEU A 808 21.79 26.33 -47.61
CA LEU A 808 21.51 26.00 -48.99
C LEU A 808 20.22 26.66 -49.49
N ALA A 809 19.16 26.63 -48.68
CA ALA A 809 17.90 27.29 -49.01
C ALA A 809 18.09 28.82 -49.16
N ASP A 810 18.78 29.46 -48.23
CA ASP A 810 19.13 30.88 -48.29
C ASP A 810 19.94 31.23 -49.55
N ARG A 811 20.89 30.36 -49.91
CA ARG A 811 21.71 30.53 -51.11
C ARG A 811 20.88 30.43 -52.39
N ILE A 812 19.97 29.45 -52.49
CA ILE A 812 19.05 29.30 -53.63
C ILE A 812 18.14 30.52 -53.77
N VAL A 813 17.68 31.10 -52.65
CA VAL A 813 16.83 32.29 -52.65
C VAL A 813 17.60 33.57 -53.02
N LYS A 814 18.90 33.64 -52.73
CA LYS A 814 19.73 34.81 -53.02
C LYS A 814 20.39 34.80 -54.41
N ASP A 815 20.50 33.65 -55.05
CA ASP A 815 21.11 33.53 -56.38
C ASP A 815 20.18 34.07 -57.48
N ASP A 816 20.42 35.29 -57.93
CA ASP A 816 19.67 35.97 -59.01
C ASP A 816 20.11 35.54 -60.42
N THR A 817 21.15 34.70 -60.53
CA THR A 817 21.67 34.24 -61.82
C THR A 817 20.89 33.04 -62.36
N MET A 818 20.28 32.23 -61.49
CA MET A 818 19.44 31.09 -61.87
C MET A 818 18.03 31.50 -62.30
N ASP A 819 17.42 30.75 -63.23
CA ASP A 819 16.00 30.95 -63.56
C ASP A 819 15.12 30.71 -62.33
N ILE A 820 14.14 31.60 -62.13
CA ILE A 820 13.29 31.62 -60.93
C ILE A 820 12.50 30.31 -60.73
N VAL A 821 12.12 29.62 -61.81
CA VAL A 821 11.40 28.34 -61.73
C VAL A 821 12.35 27.23 -61.29
N VAL A 822 13.56 27.19 -61.83
CA VAL A 822 14.58 26.21 -61.43
C VAL A 822 14.94 26.39 -59.95
N ARG A 823 15.10 27.64 -59.51
CA ARG A 823 15.29 27.96 -58.09
C ARG A 823 14.16 27.44 -57.22
N ALA A 824 12.91 27.58 -57.68
CA ALA A 824 11.74 27.14 -56.92
C ALA A 824 11.69 25.61 -56.78
N ILE A 825 12.03 24.88 -57.85
CA ILE A 825 12.15 23.41 -57.84
C ILE A 825 13.24 22.98 -56.85
N LEU A 826 14.45 23.54 -56.98
CA LEU A 826 15.57 23.23 -56.07
C LEU A 826 15.22 23.56 -54.62
N LEU A 827 14.63 24.73 -54.37
CA LEU A 827 14.22 25.15 -53.04
C LEU A 827 13.18 24.20 -52.45
N GLN A 828 12.16 23.80 -53.22
CA GLN A 828 11.13 22.89 -52.74
C GLN A 828 11.73 21.56 -52.26
N GLN A 829 12.69 21.01 -53.01
CA GLN A 829 13.35 19.75 -52.63
C GLN A 829 14.27 19.94 -51.43
N VAL A 830 15.05 21.03 -51.37
CA VAL A 830 15.89 21.34 -50.21
C VAL A 830 15.06 21.52 -48.94
N LEU A 831 13.93 22.20 -49.00
CA LEU A 831 13.04 22.39 -47.84
C LEU A 831 12.43 21.06 -47.36
N LYS A 832 12.03 20.16 -48.27
CA LYS A 832 11.56 18.81 -47.91
C LYS A 832 12.64 18.02 -47.14
N VAL A 833 13.88 18.05 -47.62
CA VAL A 833 15.01 17.37 -46.95
C VAL A 833 15.33 18.05 -45.62
N ASN A 834 15.30 19.38 -45.57
CA ASN A 834 15.54 20.13 -44.34
C ASN A 834 14.51 19.81 -43.25
N GLN A 835 13.26 19.55 -43.60
CA GLN A 835 12.25 19.13 -42.63
C GLN A 835 12.50 17.71 -42.10
N ALA A 836 13.06 16.82 -42.91
CA ALA A 836 13.52 15.50 -42.46
C ALA A 836 14.76 15.58 -41.55
N VAL A 837 15.64 16.57 -41.71
CA VAL A 837 16.87 16.71 -40.92
C VAL A 837 16.68 17.59 -39.67
N ALA A 838 16.13 18.80 -39.82
CA ALA A 838 16.02 19.81 -38.77
C ALA A 838 14.58 20.04 -38.27
N GLY A 839 13.58 19.35 -38.84
CA GLY A 839 12.16 19.54 -38.51
C GLY A 839 11.81 19.31 -37.03
N TRP A 840 12.63 18.57 -36.29
CA TRP A 840 12.48 18.38 -34.85
C TRP A 840 12.57 19.70 -34.04
N ALA A 841 13.30 20.70 -34.55
CA ALA A 841 13.57 21.95 -33.84
C ALA A 841 12.90 23.17 -34.49
N ILE A 842 12.81 23.19 -35.82
CA ILE A 842 12.30 24.38 -36.55
C ILE A 842 10.78 24.35 -36.73
N GLY A 843 10.12 23.25 -36.37
CA GLY A 843 8.66 23.11 -36.41
C GLY A 843 8.09 23.34 -37.81
N ASP A 844 7.10 24.23 -37.89
CA ASP A 844 6.37 24.61 -39.11
C ASP A 844 7.00 25.78 -39.88
N ALA A 845 8.24 26.16 -39.54
CA ALA A 845 8.87 27.37 -40.05
C ALA A 845 8.89 27.48 -41.58
N TYR A 846 8.97 26.36 -42.30
CA TYR A 846 8.95 26.32 -43.77
C TYR A 846 7.65 25.77 -44.36
N ASP A 847 6.68 25.36 -43.55
CA ASP A 847 5.47 24.68 -44.02
C ASP A 847 4.68 25.55 -44.98
N LYS A 848 4.55 26.84 -44.68
CA LYS A 848 3.88 27.81 -45.56
C LYS A 848 4.60 27.92 -46.90
N THR A 849 5.92 28.10 -46.90
CA THR A 849 6.73 28.20 -48.13
C THR A 849 6.60 26.93 -48.97
N LEU A 850 6.68 25.76 -48.33
CA LEU A 850 6.57 24.47 -49.00
C LEU A 850 5.16 24.25 -49.58
N LEU A 851 4.11 24.62 -48.84
CA LEU A 851 2.73 24.58 -49.28
C LEU A 851 2.50 25.51 -50.49
N ASP A 852 3.01 26.73 -50.44
CA ASP A 852 2.85 27.71 -51.52
C ASP A 852 3.63 27.29 -52.78
N LEU A 853 4.84 26.75 -52.66
CA LEU A 853 5.57 26.15 -53.79
C LEU A 853 4.82 24.97 -54.41
N THR A 854 4.24 24.11 -53.56
CA THR A 854 3.45 22.96 -54.01
C THR A 854 2.18 23.40 -54.74
N ARG A 855 1.51 24.45 -54.25
CA ARG A 855 0.34 25.06 -54.92
C ARG A 855 0.68 25.63 -56.30
N GLN A 856 1.88 26.17 -56.47
CA GLN A 856 2.36 26.64 -57.77
C GLN A 856 2.79 25.50 -58.71
N GLN A 857 2.76 24.25 -58.25
CA GLN A 857 3.17 23.06 -59.02
C GLN A 857 4.53 23.24 -59.69
N VAL A 858 5.51 23.78 -58.95
CA VAL A 858 6.80 24.19 -59.52
C VAL A 858 7.55 23.06 -60.24
N ASP A 859 7.41 21.82 -59.76
CA ASP A 859 7.99 20.61 -60.38
C ASP A 859 7.43 20.31 -61.80
N ALA A 860 6.23 20.82 -62.13
CA ALA A 860 5.57 20.62 -63.42
C ALA A 860 5.82 21.77 -64.42
N LEU A 861 6.48 22.86 -63.99
CA LEU A 861 6.67 24.04 -64.82
C LEU A 861 7.84 23.83 -65.82
N PRO A 862 7.63 24.05 -67.12
CA PRO A 862 8.67 23.92 -68.14
C PRO A 862 9.59 25.14 -68.12
N TRP A 863 10.51 25.21 -67.16
CA TRP A 863 11.42 26.36 -66.97
C TRP A 863 12.23 26.74 -68.23
N TYR A 864 12.47 25.77 -69.11
CA TYR A 864 13.19 25.92 -70.38
C TYR A 864 12.34 26.51 -71.52
N ASP A 865 11.02 26.60 -71.35
CA ASP A 865 10.08 27.22 -72.30
C ASP A 865 9.45 28.46 -71.65
N LYS A 866 10.06 29.63 -71.93
CA LYS A 866 9.66 30.90 -71.31
C LYS A 866 8.22 31.29 -71.61
N ASP A 867 7.68 30.88 -72.76
CA ASP A 867 6.33 31.24 -73.20
C ASP A 867 5.25 30.43 -72.46
N ARG A 868 5.62 29.28 -71.89
CA ARG A 868 4.71 28.41 -71.12
C ARG A 868 4.62 28.75 -69.64
N VAL A 869 5.53 29.56 -69.12
CA VAL A 869 5.51 30.01 -67.72
C VAL A 869 5.08 31.47 -67.68
N THR A 870 3.85 31.72 -67.25
CA THR A 870 3.27 33.08 -67.23
C THR A 870 4.02 34.02 -66.28
N ASP A 871 4.01 35.31 -66.60
CA ASP A 871 4.56 36.35 -65.71
C ASP A 871 3.89 36.37 -64.34
N SER A 872 2.60 36.02 -64.26
CA SER A 872 1.89 35.91 -62.98
C SER A 872 2.46 34.79 -62.12
N THR A 873 2.76 33.62 -62.69
CA THR A 873 3.39 32.51 -61.96
C THR A 873 4.80 32.90 -61.51
N ARG A 874 5.60 33.55 -62.37
CA ARG A 874 6.93 34.06 -61.99
C ARG A 874 6.85 35.07 -60.86
N LYS A 875 5.88 36.00 -60.89
CA LYS A 875 5.63 36.95 -59.79
C LYS A 875 5.18 36.26 -58.50
N ALA A 876 4.35 35.23 -58.60
CA ALA A 876 3.91 34.44 -57.44
C ALA A 876 5.09 33.72 -56.78
N ILE A 877 5.95 33.05 -57.57
CA ILE A 877 7.18 32.42 -57.06
C ILE A 877 8.09 33.45 -56.39
N LYS A 878 8.29 34.62 -57.02
CA LYS A 878 9.08 35.70 -56.42
C LYS A 878 8.52 36.12 -55.06
N SER A 879 7.20 36.29 -54.96
CA SER A 879 6.54 36.63 -53.70
C SER A 879 6.72 35.54 -52.63
N ILE A 880 6.78 34.25 -53.01
CA ILE A 880 7.09 33.16 -52.07
C ILE A 880 8.51 33.32 -51.51
N PHE A 881 9.49 33.64 -52.36
CA PHE A 881 10.88 33.87 -51.94
C PHE A 881 11.00 35.10 -51.02
N ASP A 882 10.35 36.21 -51.38
CA ASP A 882 10.39 37.45 -50.60
C ASP A 882 9.75 37.29 -49.21
N ASN A 883 8.79 36.36 -49.07
CA ASN A 883 8.09 36.05 -47.82
C ASN A 883 8.70 34.89 -47.03
N MET A 884 9.77 34.25 -47.54
CA MET A 884 10.42 33.14 -46.86
C MET A 884 11.16 33.63 -45.60
N PRO A 885 11.06 32.94 -44.45
CA PRO A 885 11.86 33.28 -43.28
C PRO A 885 13.35 33.24 -43.59
N SER A 886 14.11 34.21 -43.08
CA SER A 886 15.55 34.26 -43.31
C SER A 886 16.27 33.10 -42.62
N GLY A 887 17.31 32.55 -43.26
CA GLY A 887 18.12 31.49 -42.67
C GLY A 887 18.72 31.85 -41.31
N ALA A 888 19.08 33.12 -41.10
CA ALA A 888 19.54 33.61 -39.79
C ALA A 888 18.48 33.44 -38.68
N SER A 889 17.22 33.78 -38.95
CA SER A 889 16.11 33.59 -38.00
C SER A 889 15.86 32.11 -37.71
N ILE A 890 15.93 31.25 -38.73
CA ILE A 890 15.73 29.81 -38.57
C ILE A 890 16.89 29.16 -37.80
N LYS A 891 18.13 29.55 -38.07
CA LYS A 891 19.30 29.11 -37.29
C LYS A 891 19.19 29.52 -35.83
N GLN A 892 18.70 30.73 -35.54
CA GLN A 892 18.48 31.16 -34.16
C GLN A 892 17.41 30.30 -33.46
N LYS A 893 16.30 29.98 -34.14
CA LYS A 893 15.28 29.05 -33.61
C LYS A 893 15.87 27.67 -33.32
N LEU A 894 16.62 27.11 -34.28
CA LEU A 894 17.31 25.82 -34.13
C LEU A 894 18.31 25.83 -32.97
N ALA A 895 19.12 26.87 -32.84
CA ALA A 895 20.09 27.01 -31.76
C ALA A 895 19.40 27.11 -30.39
N THR A 896 18.27 27.83 -30.32
CA THR A 896 17.45 27.94 -29.09
C THR A 896 16.86 26.58 -28.72
N ALA A 897 16.25 25.88 -29.67
CA ALA A 897 15.69 24.55 -29.44
C ALA A 897 16.76 23.53 -29.03
N LYS A 898 17.95 23.57 -29.64
CA LYS A 898 19.12 22.77 -29.23
C LYS A 898 19.55 23.09 -27.80
N ALA A 899 19.69 24.37 -27.46
CA ALA A 899 20.08 24.80 -26.12
C ALA A 899 19.06 24.36 -25.06
N ASP A 900 17.76 24.50 -25.34
CA ASP A 900 16.68 24.08 -24.44
C ASP A 900 16.65 22.56 -24.26
N LEU A 901 16.77 21.80 -25.36
CA LEU A 901 16.84 20.34 -25.33
C LEU A 901 18.04 19.89 -24.49
N PHE A 902 19.23 20.42 -24.77
CA PHE A 902 20.45 20.05 -24.05
C PHE A 902 20.40 20.46 -22.58
N LYS A 903 19.80 21.61 -22.26
CA LYS A 903 19.54 21.99 -20.87
C LYS A 903 18.67 20.96 -20.16
N GLN A 904 17.57 20.52 -20.79
CA GLN A 904 16.66 19.52 -20.22
C GLN A 904 17.34 18.16 -20.03
N VAL A 905 18.11 17.68 -21.01
CA VAL A 905 18.81 16.38 -20.89
C VAL A 905 20.09 16.45 -20.07
N SER A 906 20.63 17.64 -19.83
CA SER A 906 21.78 17.87 -18.93
C SER A 906 21.41 17.94 -17.44
N PHE A 907 20.15 17.66 -17.10
CA PHE A 907 19.67 17.62 -15.72
C PHE A 907 20.44 16.58 -14.89
N ASP A 908 21.51 17.02 -14.22
CA ASP A 908 22.35 16.21 -13.33
C ASP A 908 21.90 16.43 -11.89
N VAL A 909 21.35 15.39 -11.29
CA VAL A 909 20.89 15.40 -9.92
C VAL A 909 21.39 14.19 -9.16
N ILE A 910 21.54 14.36 -7.86
CA ILE A 910 21.92 13.28 -6.95
C ILE A 910 20.82 13.05 -5.91
N ALA A 911 20.56 11.78 -5.60
CA ALA A 911 19.74 11.44 -4.45
C ALA A 911 20.46 11.93 -3.18
N THR A 912 19.78 12.75 -2.38
CA THR A 912 20.36 13.36 -1.18
C THR A 912 19.52 13.15 0.06
N GLY A 913 18.22 12.88 -0.07
CA GLY A 913 17.34 12.89 1.09
C GLY A 913 15.98 12.26 0.88
N VAL A 914 15.14 12.42 1.91
CA VAL A 914 13.75 11.95 1.97
C VAL A 914 12.89 13.02 2.65
N LEU A 915 11.67 13.17 2.17
CA LEU A 915 10.64 14.01 2.80
C LEU A 915 9.87 13.19 3.84
N LEU A 916 9.82 13.69 5.07
CA LEU A 916 9.05 13.12 6.18
C LEU A 916 8.23 14.23 6.84
N LYS A 917 7.15 13.90 7.55
CA LYS A 917 6.43 14.86 8.39
C LYS A 917 6.92 14.72 9.82
N ASP A 918 6.94 15.82 10.57
CA ASP A 918 7.12 15.78 12.01
C ASP A 918 5.82 15.47 12.76
N ASP A 919 5.90 15.41 14.08
CA ASP A 919 4.76 15.11 14.96
C ASP A 919 3.62 16.15 14.86
N LEU A 920 3.90 17.33 14.31
CA LEU A 920 2.92 18.39 14.06
C LEU A 920 2.37 18.35 12.61
N GLY A 921 2.80 17.38 11.80
CA GLY A 921 2.40 17.23 10.41
C GLY A 921 3.14 18.15 9.43
N ASN A 922 4.15 18.90 9.89
CA ASN A 922 4.92 19.79 9.02
C ASN A 922 5.96 18.99 8.23
N TRP A 923 6.17 19.38 6.98
CA TRP A 923 7.18 18.76 6.14
C TRP A 923 8.59 19.08 6.60
N GLN A 924 9.39 18.04 6.77
CA GLN A 924 10.81 18.10 7.05
C GLN A 924 11.60 17.33 5.98
N LEU A 925 12.70 17.92 5.53
CA LEU A 925 13.68 17.22 4.73
C LEU A 925 14.73 16.59 5.63
N HIS A 926 14.98 15.30 5.44
CA HIS A 926 16.17 14.64 5.95
C HIS A 926 17.11 14.32 4.79
N ALA A 927 18.18 15.09 4.66
CA ALA A 927 19.20 14.90 3.63
C ALA A 927 20.59 14.64 4.24
N ARG A 928 21.40 13.85 3.54
CA ARG A 928 22.84 13.78 3.79
C ARG A 928 23.48 15.04 3.19
N GLY A 929 24.20 15.78 4.02
CA GLY A 929 24.72 17.12 3.73
C GLY A 929 25.25 17.30 2.30
N GLY A 930 24.82 18.39 1.68
CA GLY A 930 25.33 18.88 0.40
C GLY A 930 25.48 20.40 0.50
N ASP A 931 26.71 20.88 0.49
CA ASP A 931 27.06 22.29 0.68
C ASP A 931 27.04 23.09 -0.64
N VAL A 932 26.11 22.74 -1.54
CA VAL A 932 25.99 23.40 -2.84
C VAL A 932 25.02 24.57 -2.70
N GLN A 933 25.54 25.73 -2.32
CA GLN A 933 24.76 26.95 -2.19
C GLN A 933 24.03 27.26 -3.51
N GLY A 934 22.71 27.50 -3.44
CA GLY A 934 21.87 27.77 -4.61
C GLY A 934 21.33 26.53 -5.33
N ALA A 935 21.68 25.31 -4.92
CA ALA A 935 21.13 24.09 -5.52
C ALA A 935 19.63 23.96 -5.24
N VAL A 936 18.88 23.47 -6.24
CA VAL A 936 17.44 23.25 -6.14
C VAL A 936 17.20 21.78 -5.77
N ALA A 937 16.32 21.55 -4.79
CA ALA A 937 15.85 20.22 -4.45
C ALA A 937 14.60 19.87 -5.25
N TRP A 938 14.53 18.64 -5.72
CA TRP A 938 13.49 18.09 -6.57
C TRP A 938 12.96 16.79 -6.00
N THR A 939 11.71 16.48 -6.28
CA THR A 939 11.13 15.16 -6.04
C THR A 939 10.27 14.73 -7.23
N VAL A 940 9.95 13.45 -7.30
CA VAL A 940 9.05 12.90 -8.31
C VAL A 940 7.63 13.04 -7.79
N ALA A 941 6.82 13.81 -8.51
CA ALA A 941 5.40 13.96 -8.27
C ALA A 941 4.61 13.19 -9.35
N PRO A 942 3.38 12.75 -9.02
CA PRO A 942 2.50 12.15 -10.01
C PRO A 942 2.15 13.14 -11.13
N PRO A 943 1.73 12.66 -12.31
CA PRO A 943 1.22 13.51 -13.37
C PRO A 943 0.09 14.41 -12.86
N VAL A 944 0.18 15.70 -13.17
CA VAL A 944 -0.95 16.62 -13.05
C VAL A 944 -1.64 16.65 -14.40
N ALA A 945 -2.94 16.32 -14.44
CA ALA A 945 -3.71 16.30 -15.69
C ALA A 945 -3.53 17.62 -16.47
N PRO A 946 -3.26 17.58 -17.80
CA PRO A 946 -3.39 16.43 -18.70
C PRO A 946 -2.11 15.60 -18.91
N ALA A 947 -1.05 15.79 -18.10
CA ALA A 947 0.19 15.03 -18.27
C ALA A 947 -0.04 13.53 -18.02
N THR A 948 0.63 12.67 -18.80
CA THR A 948 0.59 11.20 -18.66
C THR A 948 1.83 10.64 -17.98
N HIS A 949 2.81 11.48 -17.65
CA HIS A 949 4.09 11.06 -17.06
C HIS A 949 4.30 11.77 -15.72
N ASN A 950 5.05 11.12 -14.82
CA ASN A 950 5.46 11.74 -13.58
C ASN A 950 6.18 13.07 -13.86
N ALA A 951 6.13 14.01 -12.92
CA ALA A 951 6.80 15.29 -13.03
C ALA A 951 7.93 15.40 -12.02
N LEU A 952 9.04 16.00 -12.44
CA LEU A 952 10.06 16.48 -11.52
C LEU A 952 9.64 17.84 -10.99
N VAL A 953 9.32 17.91 -9.70
CA VAL A 953 8.81 19.14 -9.08
C VAL A 953 9.85 19.70 -8.13
N PRO A 954 10.19 21.00 -8.23
CA PRO A 954 11.10 21.64 -7.30
C PRO A 954 10.40 21.85 -5.96
N ILE A 955 11.01 21.35 -4.89
CA ILE A 955 10.44 21.36 -3.53
C ILE A 955 11.15 22.34 -2.60
N GLY A 956 12.32 22.85 -2.99
CA GLY A 956 13.10 23.75 -2.14
C GLY A 956 14.41 24.17 -2.79
N SER A 957 15.19 24.96 -2.07
CA SER A 957 16.53 25.38 -2.51
C SER A 957 17.47 25.53 -1.31
N TYR A 958 18.77 25.30 -1.55
CA TYR A 958 19.82 25.46 -0.55
C TYR A 958 20.17 26.95 -0.39
N SER A 959 20.03 27.45 0.84
CA SER A 959 20.45 28.78 1.25
C SER A 959 21.23 28.68 2.56
N ASN A 960 22.43 29.26 2.61
CA ASN A 960 23.30 29.24 3.80
C ASN A 960 23.55 27.83 4.39
N GLY A 961 23.83 26.84 3.52
CA GLY A 961 24.08 25.46 3.94
C GLY A 961 22.84 24.68 4.42
N LYS A 962 21.65 25.29 4.36
CA LYS A 962 20.38 24.67 4.75
C LYS A 962 19.40 24.64 3.58
N LEU A 963 18.81 23.49 3.29
CA LEU A 963 17.69 23.43 2.35
C LEU A 963 16.45 24.04 3.01
N THR A 964 15.85 25.03 2.33
CA THR A 964 14.53 25.58 2.70
C THR A 964 13.49 25.02 1.74
N LEU A 965 12.46 24.37 2.28
CA LEU A 965 11.31 23.91 1.51
C LEU A 965 10.47 25.10 1.05
N ARG A 966 9.79 24.96 -0.09
CA ARG A 966 8.82 25.95 -0.56
C ARG A 966 7.58 25.95 0.35
N ASP A 967 6.98 27.12 0.53
CA ASP A 967 5.78 27.31 1.37
C ASP A 967 4.61 26.40 0.95
N SER A 968 4.52 26.08 -0.35
CA SER A 968 3.53 25.16 -0.89
C SER A 968 4.21 23.97 -1.58
N LEU A 969 4.23 22.82 -0.92
CA LEU A 969 4.53 21.54 -1.57
C LEU A 969 3.28 20.97 -2.26
N PRO A 970 3.43 20.18 -3.34
CA PRO A 970 2.30 19.48 -3.94
C PRO A 970 1.52 18.67 -2.90
N ARG A 971 0.19 18.83 -2.89
CA ARG A 971 -0.70 18.20 -1.89
C ARG A 971 -0.61 16.67 -1.89
N ASP A 972 -0.28 16.09 -3.04
CA ASP A 972 -0.29 14.64 -3.25
C ASP A 972 1.05 13.97 -2.97
N LEU A 973 2.03 14.66 -2.37
CA LEU A 973 3.31 14.05 -2.00
C LEU A 973 3.17 13.19 -0.73
N PRO A 974 3.49 11.89 -0.78
CA PRO A 974 3.53 11.05 0.40
C PRO A 974 4.82 11.26 1.18
N GLN A 975 4.78 11.04 2.50
CA GLN A 975 5.98 10.80 3.28
C GLN A 975 6.78 9.64 2.70
N GLY A 976 8.11 9.70 2.83
CA GLY A 976 9.02 8.73 2.22
C GLY A 976 9.41 9.07 0.78
N SER A 977 8.93 10.20 0.23
CA SER A 977 9.31 10.66 -1.11
C SER A 977 10.81 10.99 -1.18
N MET A 978 11.50 10.38 -2.14
CA MET A 978 12.94 10.61 -2.37
C MET A 978 13.19 12.03 -2.88
N VAL A 979 14.30 12.62 -2.44
CA VAL A 979 14.71 13.98 -2.79
C VAL A 979 16.04 13.96 -3.54
N PHE A 980 16.04 14.66 -4.66
CA PHE A 980 17.16 14.88 -5.54
C PHE A 980 17.64 16.32 -5.45
N VAL A 981 18.93 16.57 -5.63
CA VAL A 981 19.50 17.93 -5.64
C VAL A 981 20.35 18.11 -6.89
N THR A 982 20.19 19.25 -7.56
CA THR A 982 21.00 19.62 -8.73
C THR A 982 22.46 19.83 -8.33
N ARG A 983 23.38 19.28 -9.12
CA ARG A 983 24.81 19.52 -8.94
C ARG A 983 25.30 20.78 -9.62
#